data_AF-A0AAU6K0H1-F1
#
_entry.id   AF-A0AAU6K0H1-F1
#
_cell.length_a   1.000
_cell.length_b   1.000
_cell.length_c   1.000
_cell.angle_alpha   90.00
_cell.angle_beta   90.00
_cell.angle_gamma   90.00
#
_symmetry.space_group_name_H-M   'P 1'
#
loop_
_entity.id
_entity.type
_entity.pdbx_description
1 polymer ?
#
loop_
_entity_poly.entity_id
_entity_poly.type
_entity_poly.pdbx_seq_one_letter_code
_entity_poly.pdbx_strand_id
1 'polypeptide(L)'
;MTLNALPAGHGRAGLLEKLLAAVRAEFRTEIYRPAPDDPVFVAPACSVADCDRVVSMRGLCNGHVIRWRHRGSPEMDDFLADPGLPVRGRQALSVCKIAGCRYGNFGKGLCCKHYDRWVRAGRPSPDVWDAPNLIVPDAGPAECRLSFCTLWAEGPQKIFCRSHHERWTNAGRPDPERFVTDCELTGSPHIDLRDLPRQLTLEFQYGLQCRADAHRRTTPPRIVAQAVRLARAADVSSLLDLTEEQWRHDAASGRVREPVLFLIEVRDAVEVLRDGTGWESEFPKDVWRLERLPGITTPATATAPRPRVRLHFERIGQLWLRDLAKRWLRLRLTSGLSTTAAHTGLDALVCFGDFLAHVGVGRLADISRPLLERHLAHVASQPGGHGLKKGRISNLNLFFQAIRQHRWDDSLPGTAAFYPGDIPPEPAATVSRRLAEHVMAQVESEDNLDRWDNPSGRLITLILIRGGLRISSVICLDFDCLLHDGQDAPYLRYFNTKMKREAAVPIDEELEQAIRDHQQRVLQRWPQGTGVLFPRPHANASGRLRMSDGSYRQMLRRWLATCDIHNEHGRPVRLTPHQWRHTFACRLINRDVPQEVVRVLLDHESSRMTAHYARITDQTVRRRWEAAMKVNIKGEHVSLDVNGPLGQAQWAKTRYGVATQTLPNGYCGLPVQKTCPHANACLTCPVFLTGPEFLPELRDQHTRTLTLIDNATGCGHTRVAEMNQQVADNLDRMIHELEDGQDEVEEAADAGRQLSTDRRRGPSPVRGDPPTGSLRPAADGRHRHHDHLRDRRPRSGRLPVLALQPAGPESRDRTPPGPAPRPRDAARSRPATGLRRLSTATFGSRHQAQPATGSRKQGVARGTRPRARGTTHRRPAPPPRRHAEKEVFLRHRTLLTGASRTTSTTHHPRSAGHRSHQLKITAANGTSWSTRSACCWA
;
A
#
# COMPACT_ATOMS: atom_id res chain seq x y z
N MET A 1 -40.92 13.39 -9.54
CA MET A 1 -40.38 14.40 -10.48
C MET A 1 -39.85 13.65 -11.68
N THR A 2 -40.25 14.04 -12.89
CA THR A 2 -39.83 13.42 -14.16
C THR A 2 -38.44 13.91 -14.55
N LEU A 3 -37.53 12.98 -14.89
CA LEU A 3 -36.20 13.30 -15.38
C LEU A 3 -36.28 13.63 -16.88
N ASN A 4 -36.14 14.90 -17.24
CA ASN A 4 -35.91 15.29 -18.63
C ASN A 4 -34.51 14.84 -19.05
N ALA A 5 -34.41 14.03 -20.12
CA ALA A 5 -33.14 13.70 -20.74
C ALA A 5 -32.53 14.94 -21.39
N LEU A 6 -31.31 15.32 -20.99
CA LEU A 6 -30.58 16.44 -21.59
C LEU A 6 -30.03 16.05 -22.98
N PRO A 7 -30.19 16.87 -24.03
CA PRO A 7 -29.66 16.55 -25.36
C PRO A 7 -28.13 16.55 -25.41
N ALA A 8 -27.57 15.51 -26.02
CA ALA A 8 -26.14 15.35 -26.25
C ALA A 8 -25.62 16.35 -27.32
N GLY A 9 -25.38 17.60 -26.91
CA GLY A 9 -24.84 18.66 -27.79
C GLY A 9 -24.24 19.86 -27.05
N HIS A 10 -24.78 20.22 -25.87
CA HIS A 10 -24.41 21.43 -25.14
C HIS A 10 -23.00 21.45 -24.52
N GLY A 11 -22.24 20.34 -24.57
CA GLY A 11 -20.98 20.18 -23.84
C GLY A 11 -19.72 20.78 -24.49
N ARG A 12 -19.76 21.24 -25.75
CA ARG A 12 -18.58 21.80 -26.45
C ARG A 12 -18.51 23.34 -26.43
N ALA A 13 -19.65 24.03 -26.32
CA ALA A 13 -19.67 25.50 -26.21
C ALA A 13 -19.03 25.95 -24.88
N GLY A 14 -18.21 27.00 -24.91
CA GLY A 14 -17.56 27.54 -23.71
C GLY A 14 -16.22 26.91 -23.32
N LEU A 15 -15.75 25.83 -23.97
CA LEU A 15 -14.48 25.20 -23.58
C LEU A 15 -13.26 26.04 -23.96
N LEU A 16 -13.26 26.65 -25.15
CA LEU A 16 -12.17 27.53 -25.59
C LEU A 16 -12.07 28.77 -24.70
N GLU A 17 -13.21 29.33 -24.31
CA GLU A 17 -13.36 30.47 -23.41
C GLU A 17 -12.87 30.13 -22.00
N LYS A 18 -13.27 28.96 -21.46
CA LYS A 18 -12.77 28.43 -20.19
C LYS A 18 -11.24 28.24 -20.20
N LEU A 19 -10.68 27.69 -21.28
CA LEU A 19 -9.23 27.53 -21.43
C LEU A 19 -8.51 28.89 -21.50
N LEU A 20 -9.04 29.85 -22.27
CA LEU A 20 -8.52 31.22 -22.35
C LEU A 20 -8.60 31.99 -21.02
N ALA A 21 -9.54 31.64 -20.13
CA ALA A 21 -9.61 32.17 -18.78
C ALA A 21 -8.66 31.44 -17.79
N ALA A 22 -8.47 30.13 -17.95
CA ALA A 22 -7.75 29.29 -16.99
C ALA A 22 -6.23 29.19 -17.22
N VAL A 23 -5.73 29.38 -18.45
CA VAL A 23 -4.29 29.29 -18.78
C VAL A 23 -3.58 30.61 -18.45
N ARG A 24 -2.66 30.60 -17.47
CA ARG A 24 -1.81 31.73 -17.09
C ARG A 24 -0.87 32.15 -18.22
N ALA A 25 -0.47 33.42 -18.21
CA ALA A 25 0.41 34.01 -19.22
C ALA A 25 1.73 33.25 -19.40
N GLU A 26 2.35 32.79 -18.30
CA GLU A 26 3.60 32.02 -18.31
C GLU A 26 3.54 30.70 -19.13
N PHE A 27 2.36 30.07 -19.18
CA PHE A 27 2.12 28.86 -19.98
C PHE A 27 1.56 29.18 -21.37
N ARG A 28 1.11 30.42 -21.63
CA ARG A 28 0.47 30.85 -22.88
C ARG A 28 1.48 31.15 -24.00
N THR A 29 2.45 30.26 -24.18
CA THR A 29 3.55 30.38 -25.16
C THR A 29 3.50 29.22 -26.17
N GLU A 30 3.87 29.48 -27.43
CA GLU A 30 3.96 28.44 -28.46
C GLU A 30 5.20 27.55 -28.28
N ILE A 31 6.25 28.06 -27.63
CA ILE A 31 7.46 27.31 -27.30
C ILE A 31 7.76 27.53 -25.81
N TYR A 32 7.25 26.63 -24.97
CA TYR A 32 7.47 26.68 -23.53
C TYR A 32 8.89 26.21 -23.19
N ARG A 33 9.68 27.06 -22.54
CA ARG A 33 11.04 26.77 -22.06
C ARG A 33 11.02 26.70 -20.52
N PRO A 34 11.19 25.52 -19.90
CA PRO A 34 11.31 25.41 -18.45
C PRO A 34 12.49 26.22 -17.90
N ALA A 35 12.41 26.61 -16.63
CA ALA A 35 13.57 27.11 -15.89
C ALA A 35 14.63 26.00 -15.72
N PRO A 36 15.93 26.32 -15.64
CA PRO A 36 16.98 25.30 -15.48
C PRO A 36 16.84 24.44 -14.21
N ASP A 37 16.26 25.03 -13.17
CA ASP A 37 16.01 24.48 -11.83
C ASP A 37 14.57 23.97 -11.64
N ASP A 38 13.74 23.95 -12.70
CA ASP A 38 12.32 23.60 -12.62
C ASP A 38 12.11 22.20 -11.98
N PRO A 39 11.46 22.11 -10.80
CA PRO A 39 11.33 20.86 -10.05
C PRO A 39 10.35 19.86 -10.69
N VAL A 40 9.65 20.25 -11.75
CA VAL A 40 8.64 19.45 -12.45
C VAL A 40 9.08 19.13 -13.88
N PHE A 41 9.47 20.11 -14.67
CA PHE A 41 9.94 19.91 -16.05
C PHE A 41 11.45 19.63 -16.13
N VAL A 42 12.01 19.07 -15.06
CA VAL A 42 13.42 18.68 -14.86
C VAL A 42 14.09 18.20 -16.14
N ALA A 43 15.14 18.93 -16.51
CA ALA A 43 15.95 18.69 -17.69
C ALA A 43 17.44 18.59 -17.29
N PRO A 44 17.90 17.43 -16.79
CA PRO A 44 19.27 17.29 -16.29
C PRO A 44 20.27 17.60 -17.41
N ALA A 45 21.35 18.30 -17.07
CA ALA A 45 22.49 18.48 -17.97
C ALA A 45 23.24 17.16 -18.21
N CYS A 46 23.90 17.04 -19.36
CA CYS A 46 24.72 15.88 -19.69
C CYS A 46 25.92 15.79 -18.75
N SER A 47 26.22 14.60 -18.23
CA SER A 47 27.38 14.33 -17.36
C SER A 47 28.76 14.50 -18.03
N VAL A 48 28.80 14.92 -19.29
CA VAL A 48 30.04 15.21 -20.03
C VAL A 48 30.31 16.71 -19.91
N ALA A 49 31.54 17.07 -19.53
CA ALA A 49 31.98 18.46 -19.45
C ALA A 49 31.66 19.24 -20.74
N ASP A 50 31.36 20.53 -20.57
CA ASP A 50 31.03 21.48 -21.65
C ASP A 50 29.84 21.08 -22.55
N CYS A 51 29.04 20.08 -22.16
CA CYS A 51 27.89 19.62 -22.94
C CYS A 51 26.58 20.26 -22.47
N ASP A 52 26.23 21.37 -23.11
CA ASP A 52 25.03 22.21 -22.96
C ASP A 52 23.64 21.54 -23.19
N ARG A 53 23.57 20.21 -23.15
CA ARG A 53 22.43 19.42 -23.63
C ARG A 53 21.75 18.59 -22.57
N VAL A 54 20.43 18.47 -22.70
CA VAL A 54 19.60 17.66 -21.81
C VAL A 54 19.88 16.15 -21.91
N VAL A 55 19.78 15.45 -20.79
CA VAL A 55 19.93 13.98 -20.70
C VAL A 55 18.83 13.25 -21.47
N SER A 56 19.27 12.29 -22.29
CA SER A 56 18.41 11.30 -22.94
C SER A 56 18.35 10.01 -22.11
N MET A 57 19.50 9.48 -21.70
CA MET A 57 19.63 8.18 -21.02
C MET A 57 20.99 8.08 -20.30
N ARG A 58 21.06 7.41 -19.13
CA ARG A 58 22.31 7.15 -18.37
C ARG A 58 23.17 8.41 -18.11
N GLY A 59 22.56 9.55 -17.76
CA GLY A 59 23.29 10.81 -17.56
C GLY A 59 23.82 11.47 -18.86
N LEU A 60 23.65 10.84 -20.02
CA LEU A 60 24.18 11.32 -21.29
C LEU A 60 23.09 11.93 -22.19
N CYS A 61 23.44 12.99 -22.91
CA CYS A 61 22.62 13.54 -23.99
C CYS A 61 22.55 12.55 -25.17
N ASN A 62 21.57 12.71 -26.07
CA ASN A 62 21.34 11.70 -27.11
C ASN A 62 22.55 11.44 -28.03
N GLY A 63 23.36 12.47 -28.32
CA GLY A 63 24.60 12.32 -29.08
C GLY A 63 25.66 11.48 -28.37
N HIS A 64 25.86 11.72 -27.07
CA HIS A 64 26.77 10.94 -26.24
C HIS A 64 26.26 9.51 -25.99
N VAL A 65 24.95 9.29 -25.82
CA VAL A 65 24.36 7.93 -25.75
C VAL A 65 24.63 7.13 -27.02
N ILE A 66 24.52 7.76 -28.20
CA ILE A 66 24.81 7.12 -29.49
C ILE A 66 26.30 6.78 -29.58
N ARG A 67 27.19 7.73 -29.24
CA ARG A 67 28.64 7.52 -29.29
C ARG A 67 29.13 6.46 -28.30
N TRP A 68 28.64 6.46 -27.06
CA TRP A 68 28.95 5.47 -26.04
C TRP A 68 28.63 4.05 -26.54
N ARG A 69 27.49 3.85 -27.21
CA ARG A 69 27.15 2.57 -27.87
C ARG A 69 28.08 2.24 -29.03
N HIS A 70 28.43 3.19 -29.89
CA HIS A 70 29.38 2.96 -30.99
C HIS A 70 30.80 2.64 -30.50
N ARG A 71 31.20 3.12 -29.32
CA ARG A 71 32.45 2.75 -28.62
C ARG A 71 32.37 1.41 -27.87
N GLY A 72 31.31 0.63 -28.07
CA GLY A 72 31.14 -0.70 -27.46
C GLY A 72 30.53 -0.70 -26.06
N SER A 73 30.00 0.44 -25.59
CA SER A 73 29.47 0.62 -24.23
C SER A 73 30.48 0.29 -23.12
N PRO A 74 31.60 1.05 -23.03
CA PRO A 74 32.55 0.98 -21.91
C PRO A 74 31.89 1.40 -20.58
N GLU A 75 32.63 1.30 -19.48
CA GLU A 75 32.16 1.85 -18.21
C GLU A 75 31.98 3.37 -18.28
N MET A 76 31.15 3.92 -17.38
CA MET A 76 30.74 5.32 -17.49
C MET A 76 31.92 6.27 -17.31
N ASP A 77 32.76 6.02 -16.30
CA ASP A 77 33.83 6.95 -15.93
C ASP A 77 34.92 7.00 -17.02
N ASP A 78 35.26 5.87 -17.63
CA ASP A 78 36.11 5.79 -18.83
C ASP A 78 35.58 6.67 -19.99
N PHE A 79 34.25 6.65 -20.20
CA PHE A 79 33.59 7.43 -21.24
C PHE A 79 33.46 8.92 -20.89
N LEU A 80 33.44 9.27 -19.61
CA LEU A 80 33.46 10.67 -19.17
C LEU A 80 34.89 11.26 -19.23
N ALA A 81 35.93 10.42 -19.10
CA ALA A 81 37.33 10.80 -19.26
C ALA A 81 37.71 11.07 -20.74
N ASP A 82 37.30 10.19 -21.67
CA ASP A 82 37.28 10.53 -23.11
C ASP A 82 35.86 10.35 -23.68
N PRO A 83 35.06 11.43 -23.75
CA PRO A 83 33.78 11.42 -24.45
C PRO A 83 33.94 11.54 -25.97
N GLY A 84 35.15 11.86 -26.48
CA GLY A 84 35.42 12.24 -27.86
C GLY A 84 34.87 13.62 -28.26
N LEU A 85 35.18 14.05 -29.50
CA LEU A 85 34.87 15.38 -30.06
C LEU A 85 33.47 15.94 -29.68
N PRO A 86 33.30 17.25 -29.44
CA PRO A 86 32.01 17.83 -29.07
C PRO A 86 30.83 17.48 -30.00
N VAL A 87 29.61 17.43 -29.44
CA VAL A 87 28.40 17.06 -30.20
C VAL A 87 27.94 18.25 -31.05
N ARG A 88 28.04 18.11 -32.38
CA ARG A 88 27.60 19.13 -33.37
C ARG A 88 26.13 19.53 -33.18
N GLY A 89 25.82 20.83 -33.22
CA GLY A 89 24.44 21.34 -33.23
C GLY A 89 24.26 22.80 -32.85
N ARG A 90 25.04 23.29 -31.87
CA ARG A 90 25.04 24.67 -31.33
C ARG A 90 26.46 25.24 -31.13
N GLN A 91 27.39 24.80 -31.96
CA GLN A 91 28.79 25.18 -31.87
C GLN A 91 29.29 25.58 -33.27
N ALA A 92 30.33 26.40 -33.30
CA ALA A 92 30.99 26.80 -34.53
C ALA A 92 31.41 25.55 -35.33
N LEU A 93 31.00 25.49 -36.59
CA LEU A 93 31.45 24.46 -37.51
C LEU A 93 32.90 24.78 -37.93
N SER A 94 33.72 23.75 -38.15
CA SER A 94 35.14 23.95 -38.50
C SER A 94 35.30 24.79 -39.77
N VAL A 95 36.04 25.89 -39.65
CA VAL A 95 36.52 26.74 -40.76
C VAL A 95 37.46 25.99 -41.71
N CYS A 96 37.81 26.62 -42.83
CA CYS A 96 38.91 26.21 -43.67
C CYS A 96 40.25 26.27 -42.90
N LYS A 97 41.18 25.36 -43.19
CA LYS A 97 42.57 25.40 -42.71
C LYS A 97 43.33 26.66 -43.16
N ILE A 98 42.95 27.25 -44.29
CA ILE A 98 43.64 28.40 -44.87
C ILE A 98 43.38 29.66 -44.03
N ALA A 99 44.45 30.35 -43.64
CA ALA A 99 44.39 31.57 -42.84
C ALA A 99 43.43 32.62 -43.45
N GLY A 100 42.68 33.31 -42.59
CA GLY A 100 41.65 34.28 -42.99
C GLY A 100 40.38 33.69 -43.62
N CYS A 101 40.33 32.40 -43.99
CA CYS A 101 39.21 31.83 -44.73
C CYS A 101 38.11 31.24 -43.83
N ARG A 102 37.11 32.05 -43.46
CA ARG A 102 35.96 31.61 -42.61
C ARG A 102 34.85 30.88 -43.38
N TYR A 103 35.12 30.36 -44.59
CA TYR A 103 34.22 29.38 -45.22
C TYR A 103 34.33 28.01 -44.54
N GLY A 104 33.23 27.26 -44.46
CA GLY A 104 33.21 25.95 -43.80
C GLY A 104 34.03 24.87 -44.51
N ASN A 105 34.70 24.03 -43.71
CA ASN A 105 35.41 22.83 -44.16
C ASN A 105 34.49 21.87 -44.92
N PHE A 106 34.97 21.38 -46.06
CA PHE A 106 34.30 20.41 -46.93
C PHE A 106 35.10 19.12 -47.07
N GLY A 107 36.41 19.20 -47.32
CA GLY A 107 37.27 18.03 -47.53
C GLY A 107 38.72 18.29 -47.16
N LYS A 108 39.37 17.33 -46.49
CA LYS A 108 40.78 17.41 -46.01
C LYS A 108 41.12 18.63 -45.12
N GLY A 109 40.13 19.39 -44.65
CA GLY A 109 40.33 20.65 -43.91
C GLY A 109 40.08 21.91 -44.76
N LEU A 110 39.87 21.78 -46.07
CA LEU A 110 39.65 22.89 -46.99
C LEU A 110 38.15 23.11 -47.23
N CYS A 111 37.73 24.37 -47.41
CA CYS A 111 36.40 24.70 -47.91
C CYS A 111 36.24 24.28 -49.38
N CYS A 112 35.02 24.24 -49.91
CA CYS A 112 34.73 23.85 -51.30
C CYS A 112 35.63 24.58 -52.32
N LYS A 113 35.64 25.92 -52.30
CA LYS A 113 36.44 26.76 -53.22
C LYS A 113 37.96 26.50 -53.12
N HIS A 114 38.49 26.27 -51.91
CA HIS A 114 39.90 25.92 -51.72
C HIS A 114 40.19 24.48 -52.11
N TYR A 115 39.29 23.53 -51.82
CA TYR A 115 39.43 22.13 -52.21
C TYR A 115 39.47 21.97 -53.74
N ASP A 116 38.60 22.64 -54.48
CA ASP A 116 38.57 22.62 -55.94
C ASP A 116 39.86 23.20 -56.54
N ARG A 117 40.38 24.30 -55.98
CA ARG A 117 41.66 24.90 -56.37
C ARG A 117 42.86 23.99 -56.02
N TRP A 118 42.84 23.35 -54.85
CA TRP A 118 43.85 22.41 -54.37
C TRP A 118 43.92 21.14 -55.23
N VAL A 119 42.76 20.62 -55.66
CA VAL A 119 42.69 19.49 -56.61
C VAL A 119 43.27 19.88 -57.98
N ARG A 120 42.97 21.09 -58.49
CA ARG A 120 43.56 21.61 -59.74
C ARG A 120 45.06 21.86 -59.64
N ALA A 121 45.56 22.23 -58.47
CA ALA A 121 46.98 22.42 -58.18
C ALA A 121 47.77 21.11 -58.00
N GLY A 122 47.20 19.95 -58.31
CA GLY A 122 47.88 18.65 -58.19
C GLY A 122 47.86 18.03 -56.79
N ARG A 123 47.03 18.54 -55.87
CA ARG A 123 46.90 18.09 -54.46
C ARG A 123 48.21 18.19 -53.64
N PRO A 124 48.87 19.36 -53.58
CA PRO A 124 50.09 19.57 -52.78
C PRO A 124 49.85 19.36 -51.28
N SER A 125 50.91 19.34 -50.46
CA SER A 125 50.75 19.32 -49.00
C SER A 125 49.94 20.55 -48.54
N PRO A 126 48.81 20.40 -47.82
CA PRO A 126 47.97 21.54 -47.41
C PRO A 126 48.70 22.57 -46.55
N ASP A 127 49.76 22.15 -45.86
CA ASP A 127 50.53 22.96 -44.93
C ASP A 127 51.74 23.65 -45.62
N VAL A 128 51.91 23.44 -46.94
CA VAL A 128 52.95 24.05 -47.81
C VAL A 128 52.32 24.68 -49.08
N TRP A 129 51.00 24.70 -49.18
CA TRP A 129 50.28 25.22 -50.35
C TRP A 129 49.95 26.71 -50.17
N ASP A 130 50.54 27.57 -51.01
CA ASP A 130 50.10 28.96 -51.13
C ASP A 130 48.68 28.99 -51.72
N ALA A 131 47.70 29.18 -50.82
CA ALA A 131 46.29 29.00 -51.12
C ALA A 131 45.65 30.35 -51.47
N PRO A 132 45.33 30.61 -52.75
CA PRO A 132 44.92 31.94 -53.20
C PRO A 132 43.67 32.42 -52.47
N ASN A 133 43.68 33.70 -52.09
CA ASN A 133 42.63 34.34 -51.31
C ASN A 133 41.24 34.20 -51.98
N LEU A 134 40.20 34.21 -51.14
CA LEU A 134 38.78 34.06 -51.48
C LEU A 134 37.91 35.23 -51.01
N ILE A 135 38.52 36.23 -50.35
CA ILE A 135 37.91 37.51 -50.01
C ILE A 135 37.96 38.41 -51.25
N VAL A 136 36.86 39.09 -51.57
CA VAL A 136 36.82 40.16 -52.59
C VAL A 136 36.91 41.50 -51.84
N PRO A 137 37.79 42.44 -52.23
CA PRO A 137 38.05 43.65 -51.43
C PRO A 137 36.81 44.47 -51.06
N ASP A 138 35.96 44.77 -52.04
CA ASP A 138 34.84 45.72 -51.87
C ASP A 138 33.54 45.09 -51.32
N ALA A 139 33.54 43.79 -51.02
CA ALA A 139 32.37 43.09 -50.49
C ALA A 139 32.77 41.96 -49.53
N GLY A 140 32.87 42.28 -48.24
CA GLY A 140 33.04 41.29 -47.18
C GLY A 140 31.90 40.25 -47.21
N PRO A 141 32.19 38.93 -47.26
CA PRO A 141 31.16 37.92 -47.37
C PRO A 141 30.31 37.84 -46.09
N ALA A 142 28.99 37.88 -46.26
CA ALA A 142 28.02 37.85 -45.17
C ALA A 142 28.21 36.63 -44.24
N GLU A 143 28.03 36.83 -42.94
CA GLU A 143 28.09 35.75 -41.95
C GLU A 143 26.79 34.91 -41.95
N CYS A 144 26.89 33.67 -41.46
CA CYS A 144 25.73 32.80 -41.28
C CYS A 144 24.80 33.38 -40.21
N ARG A 145 23.50 33.53 -40.51
CA ARG A 145 22.46 34.08 -39.62
C ARG A 145 22.22 33.33 -38.29
N LEU A 146 22.98 32.27 -38.01
CA LEU A 146 22.89 31.51 -36.77
C LEU A 146 23.90 32.06 -35.76
N SER A 147 23.39 32.56 -34.63
CA SER A 147 24.14 33.19 -33.54
C SER A 147 25.43 32.46 -33.12
N PHE A 148 25.42 31.13 -33.15
CA PHE A 148 26.55 30.26 -32.78
C PHE A 148 27.47 29.86 -33.96
N CYS A 149 27.33 30.46 -35.15
CA CYS A 149 28.02 30.04 -36.37
C CYS A 149 28.80 31.15 -37.07
N THR A 150 30.08 31.29 -36.72
CA THR A 150 31.04 32.25 -37.29
C THR A 150 31.50 31.95 -38.73
N LEU A 151 30.76 31.15 -39.49
CA LEU A 151 31.10 30.82 -40.89
C LEU A 151 30.45 31.77 -41.88
N TRP A 152 31.14 32.06 -42.99
CA TRP A 152 30.58 32.83 -44.10
C TRP A 152 29.55 32.07 -44.94
N ALA A 153 28.59 32.80 -45.48
CA ALA A 153 27.62 32.33 -46.46
C ALA A 153 28.24 32.17 -47.87
N GLU A 154 27.78 31.17 -48.64
CA GLU A 154 28.27 30.95 -50.01
C GLU A 154 27.60 31.92 -51.02
N GLY A 155 27.99 33.19 -50.98
CA GLY A 155 27.57 34.22 -51.94
C GLY A 155 26.46 35.15 -51.42
N PRO A 156 26.27 36.34 -52.05
CA PRO A 156 25.53 37.47 -51.47
C PRO A 156 24.03 37.23 -51.26
N GLN A 157 23.43 36.26 -51.96
CA GLN A 157 22.02 35.89 -51.80
C GLN A 157 21.78 34.80 -50.74
N LYS A 158 22.83 34.21 -50.15
CA LYS A 158 22.69 33.19 -49.10
C LYS A 158 22.81 33.83 -47.72
N ILE A 159 21.88 33.51 -46.83
CA ILE A 159 21.87 33.93 -45.41
C ILE A 159 22.47 32.89 -44.44
N PHE A 160 22.91 31.74 -44.98
CA PHE A 160 23.48 30.63 -44.20
C PHE A 160 24.78 30.13 -44.85
N CYS A 161 25.74 29.68 -44.03
CA CYS A 161 26.90 28.93 -44.52
C CYS A 161 26.49 27.60 -45.16
N ARG A 162 27.34 27.04 -46.04
CA ARG A 162 27.07 25.82 -46.84
C ARG A 162 26.27 24.75 -46.09
N SER A 163 26.80 24.29 -44.96
CA SER A 163 26.23 23.16 -44.19
C SER A 163 24.89 23.51 -43.54
N HIS A 164 24.66 24.78 -43.17
CA HIS A 164 23.38 25.23 -42.62
C HIS A 164 22.35 25.50 -43.73
N HIS A 165 22.77 25.99 -44.90
CA HIS A 165 21.93 26.12 -46.09
C HIS A 165 21.50 24.75 -46.65
N GLU A 166 22.37 23.75 -46.59
CA GLU A 166 22.06 22.36 -46.90
C GLU A 166 21.08 21.77 -45.88
N ARG A 167 21.31 21.95 -44.57
CA ARG A 167 20.37 21.55 -43.51
C ARG A 167 19.00 22.22 -43.67
N TRP A 168 18.96 23.50 -44.05
CA TRP A 168 17.73 24.26 -44.32
C TRP A 168 16.98 23.74 -45.55
N THR A 169 17.70 23.44 -46.64
CA THR A 169 17.12 22.84 -47.84
C THR A 169 16.57 21.44 -47.57
N ASN A 170 17.32 20.61 -46.84
CA ASN A 170 16.90 19.27 -46.43
C ASN A 170 15.74 19.27 -45.41
N ALA A 171 15.52 20.39 -44.72
CA ALA A 171 14.34 20.62 -43.87
C ALA A 171 13.10 21.12 -44.66
N GLY A 172 13.18 21.21 -45.99
CA GLY A 172 12.09 21.66 -46.87
C GLY A 172 12.03 23.16 -47.11
N ARG A 173 13.11 23.91 -46.83
CA ARG A 173 13.18 25.39 -46.91
C ARG A 173 12.07 26.10 -46.11
N PRO A 174 11.94 25.84 -44.79
CA PRO A 174 11.02 26.59 -43.93
C PRO A 174 11.42 28.07 -43.85
N ASP A 175 10.56 28.89 -43.24
CA ASP A 175 10.89 30.28 -42.92
C ASP A 175 12.29 30.41 -42.23
N PRO A 176 13.12 31.41 -42.60
CA PRO A 176 14.45 31.58 -42.02
C PRO A 176 14.50 31.78 -40.50
N GLU A 177 13.58 32.56 -39.91
CA GLU A 177 13.57 32.80 -38.45
C GLU A 177 13.11 31.55 -37.69
N ARG A 178 12.12 30.84 -38.25
CA ARG A 178 11.72 29.52 -37.77
C ARG A 178 12.90 28.56 -37.80
N PHE A 179 13.68 28.53 -38.87
CA PHE A 179 14.87 27.67 -38.97
C PHE A 179 15.99 28.06 -37.99
N VAL A 180 16.24 29.36 -37.81
CA VAL A 180 17.18 29.88 -36.79
C VAL A 180 16.75 29.41 -35.41
N THR A 181 15.48 29.64 -35.06
CA THR A 181 14.87 29.23 -33.79
C THR A 181 15.00 27.71 -33.56
N ASP A 182 14.66 26.89 -34.56
CA ASP A 182 14.74 25.42 -34.47
C ASP A 182 16.20 24.92 -34.32
N CYS A 183 17.16 25.63 -34.92
CA CYS A 183 18.58 25.36 -34.74
C CYS A 183 19.07 25.75 -33.33
N GLU A 184 18.69 26.91 -32.81
CA GLU A 184 19.03 27.34 -31.45
C GLU A 184 18.36 26.47 -30.37
N LEU A 185 17.17 25.93 -30.64
CA LEU A 185 16.50 24.96 -29.76
C LEU A 185 17.12 23.55 -29.81
N THR A 186 18.04 23.27 -30.74
CA THR A 186 18.66 21.94 -30.96
C THR A 186 19.55 21.50 -29.78
N GLY A 187 18.93 20.98 -28.72
CA GLY A 187 19.60 20.44 -27.52
C GLY A 187 19.08 21.01 -26.19
N SER A 188 18.34 22.13 -26.24
CA SER A 188 17.78 22.79 -25.04
C SER A 188 16.49 22.13 -24.55
N PRO A 189 16.17 22.26 -23.25
CA PRO A 189 14.83 21.95 -22.75
C PRO A 189 13.80 22.92 -23.34
N HIS A 190 12.87 22.39 -24.13
CA HIS A 190 11.74 23.13 -24.65
C HIS A 190 10.59 22.17 -25.00
N ILE A 191 9.39 22.71 -25.05
CA ILE A 191 8.16 22.04 -25.48
C ILE A 191 7.56 22.90 -26.58
N ASP A 192 7.63 22.39 -27.82
CA ASP A 192 7.10 23.05 -29.01
C ASP A 192 5.62 22.68 -29.21
N LEU A 193 4.76 23.70 -29.20
CA LEU A 193 3.31 23.63 -29.40
C LEU A 193 2.84 24.39 -30.65
N ARG A 194 3.77 24.87 -31.51
CA ARG A 194 3.45 25.44 -32.83
C ARG A 194 2.71 24.41 -33.69
N ASP A 195 2.11 24.85 -34.79
CA ASP A 195 1.39 24.01 -35.76
C ASP A 195 0.21 23.19 -35.17
N LEU A 196 -0.18 23.40 -33.91
CA LEU A 196 -1.35 22.77 -33.29
C LEU A 196 -2.61 23.63 -33.49
N PRO A 197 -3.81 23.03 -33.63
CA PRO A 197 -5.07 23.75 -33.56
C PRO A 197 -5.18 24.56 -32.25
N ARG A 198 -5.66 25.80 -32.32
CA ARG A 198 -5.68 26.76 -31.20
C ARG A 198 -6.23 26.20 -29.88
N GLN A 199 -7.29 25.38 -29.93
CA GLN A 199 -7.83 24.75 -28.72
C GLN A 199 -6.88 23.68 -28.18
N LEU A 200 -6.37 22.77 -29.03
CA LEU A 200 -5.38 21.77 -28.64
C LEU A 200 -4.10 22.40 -28.05
N THR A 201 -3.63 23.52 -28.59
CA THR A 201 -2.54 24.31 -28.01
C THR A 201 -2.85 24.70 -26.57
N LEU A 202 -4.01 25.32 -26.32
CA LEU A 202 -4.45 25.72 -24.99
C LEU A 202 -4.68 24.52 -24.05
N GLU A 203 -5.15 23.38 -24.55
CA GLU A 203 -5.28 22.15 -23.79
C GLU A 203 -3.91 21.62 -23.33
N PHE A 204 -2.90 21.63 -24.19
CA PHE A 204 -1.52 21.31 -23.80
C PHE A 204 -0.96 22.32 -22.79
N GLN A 205 -1.17 23.63 -22.99
CA GLN A 205 -0.72 24.68 -22.07
C GLN A 205 -1.39 24.55 -20.68
N TYR A 206 -2.69 24.28 -20.62
CA TYR A 206 -3.42 23.97 -19.39
C TYR A 206 -2.89 22.68 -18.73
N GLY A 207 -2.59 21.68 -19.54
CA GLY A 207 -1.93 20.45 -19.10
C GLY A 207 -0.54 20.65 -18.48
N LEU A 208 0.25 21.59 -19.01
CA LEU A 208 1.54 22.00 -18.44
C LEU A 208 1.34 22.75 -17.12
N GLN A 209 0.38 23.68 -17.06
CA GLN A 209 0.03 24.39 -15.84
C GLN A 209 -0.39 23.43 -14.72
N CYS A 210 -1.36 22.56 -14.96
CA CYS A 210 -1.80 21.55 -13.99
C CYS A 210 -0.68 20.55 -13.62
N ARG A 211 0.31 20.34 -14.50
CA ARG A 211 1.48 19.51 -14.21
C ARG A 211 2.41 20.21 -13.21
N ALA A 212 2.69 21.50 -13.42
CA ALA A 212 3.48 22.34 -12.54
C ALA A 212 2.82 22.42 -11.15
N ASP A 213 1.60 22.95 -11.08
CA ASP A 213 0.85 23.20 -9.83
C ASP A 213 0.71 21.97 -8.94
N ALA A 214 0.61 20.78 -9.54
CA ALA A 214 0.50 19.55 -8.79
C ALA A 214 1.81 19.17 -8.07
N HIS A 215 2.98 19.50 -8.64
CA HIS A 215 4.32 19.01 -8.25
C HIS A 215 4.40 17.47 -8.02
N ARG A 216 3.46 16.70 -8.58
CA ARG A 216 3.31 15.25 -8.29
C ARG A 216 4.29 14.37 -9.06
N ARG A 217 4.79 14.79 -10.22
CA ARG A 217 5.64 13.95 -11.09
C ARG A 217 6.52 14.79 -12.00
N THR A 218 7.83 14.52 -11.96
CA THR A 218 8.79 15.05 -12.92
C THR A 218 8.46 14.57 -14.34
N THR A 219 8.41 15.49 -15.29
CA THR A 219 7.97 15.27 -16.67
C THR A 219 8.97 15.95 -17.62
N PRO A 220 10.08 15.28 -17.97
CA PRO A 220 11.10 15.86 -18.83
C PRO A 220 10.50 16.31 -20.19
N PRO A 221 10.91 17.44 -20.78
CA PRO A 221 10.30 18.00 -22.00
C PRO A 221 10.21 17.02 -23.17
N ARG A 222 11.18 16.09 -23.28
CA ARG A 222 11.18 14.98 -24.26
C ARG A 222 9.93 14.07 -24.19
N ILE A 223 9.26 13.98 -23.05
CA ILE A 223 8.00 13.22 -22.87
C ILE A 223 6.82 14.01 -23.45
N VAL A 224 6.74 15.32 -23.17
CA VAL A 224 5.67 16.16 -23.73
C VAL A 224 5.84 16.33 -25.24
N ALA A 225 7.06 16.51 -25.74
CA ALA A 225 7.33 16.54 -27.18
C ALA A 225 6.97 15.21 -27.89
N GLN A 226 6.99 14.07 -27.18
CA GLN A 226 6.44 12.81 -27.71
C GLN A 226 4.91 12.77 -27.65
N ALA A 227 4.28 13.34 -26.62
CA ALA A 227 2.84 13.45 -26.49
C ALA A 227 2.23 14.37 -27.57
N VAL A 228 2.85 15.53 -27.82
CA VAL A 228 2.49 16.45 -28.92
C VAL A 228 2.57 15.75 -30.28
N ARG A 229 3.63 14.97 -30.55
CA ARG A 229 3.72 14.20 -31.80
C ARG A 229 2.66 13.11 -31.93
N LEU A 230 2.24 12.47 -30.84
CA LEU A 230 1.12 11.53 -30.86
C LEU A 230 -0.21 12.24 -31.14
N ALA A 231 -0.45 13.42 -30.55
CA ALA A 231 -1.65 14.22 -30.81
C ALA A 231 -1.70 14.73 -32.26
N ARG A 232 -0.58 15.23 -32.82
CA ARG A 232 -0.48 15.60 -34.25
C ARG A 232 -0.72 14.39 -35.17
N ALA A 233 -0.19 13.21 -34.82
CA ALA A 233 -0.37 11.99 -35.61
C ALA A 233 -1.79 11.39 -35.53
N ALA A 234 -2.61 11.81 -34.56
CA ALA A 234 -4.00 11.42 -34.41
C ALA A 234 -4.99 12.41 -35.09
N ASP A 235 -4.49 13.52 -35.63
CA ASP A 235 -5.27 14.56 -36.35
C ASP A 235 -6.50 15.09 -35.58
N VAL A 236 -6.36 15.26 -34.25
CA VAL A 236 -7.45 15.69 -33.36
C VAL A 236 -7.50 17.22 -33.20
N SER A 237 -8.72 17.77 -33.04
CA SER A 237 -8.93 19.18 -32.69
C SER A 237 -8.83 19.46 -31.19
N SER A 238 -9.09 18.42 -30.39
CA SER A 238 -9.08 18.38 -28.92
C SER A 238 -8.65 16.99 -28.44
N LEU A 239 -7.97 16.89 -27.30
CA LEU A 239 -7.68 15.61 -26.65
C LEU A 239 -8.96 14.86 -26.21
N LEU A 240 -10.09 15.57 -26.14
CA LEU A 240 -11.42 15.03 -25.82
C LEU A 240 -12.12 14.38 -27.02
N ASP A 241 -11.60 14.53 -28.24
CA ASP A 241 -12.17 13.93 -29.46
C ASP A 241 -12.02 12.40 -29.46
N LEU A 242 -11.05 11.87 -28.68
CA LEU A 242 -10.86 10.45 -28.40
C LEU A 242 -11.18 10.11 -26.94
N THR A 243 -11.64 8.89 -26.71
CA THR A 243 -11.78 8.28 -25.37
C THR A 243 -10.42 8.00 -24.73
N GLU A 244 -10.39 7.77 -23.42
CA GLU A 244 -9.17 7.31 -22.75
C GLU A 244 -8.73 5.94 -23.32
N GLU A 245 -9.70 5.08 -23.63
CA GLU A 245 -9.52 3.74 -24.18
C GLU A 245 -8.87 3.78 -25.56
N GLN A 246 -9.26 4.71 -26.44
CA GLN A 246 -8.60 4.94 -27.74
C GLN A 246 -7.16 5.41 -27.57
N TRP A 247 -6.92 6.46 -26.76
CA TRP A 247 -5.55 6.91 -26.43
C TRP A 247 -4.67 5.80 -25.84
N ARG A 248 -5.26 4.82 -25.14
CA ARG A 248 -4.57 3.62 -24.63
C ARG A 248 -4.33 2.54 -25.69
N HIS A 249 -5.22 2.40 -26.66
CA HIS A 249 -5.16 1.37 -27.70
C HIS A 249 -4.10 1.70 -28.77
N ASP A 250 -4.08 2.95 -29.24
CA ASP A 250 -3.14 3.43 -30.27
C ASP A 250 -1.67 3.39 -29.79
N ALA A 251 -1.45 3.22 -28.48
CA ALA A 251 -0.15 2.98 -27.85
C ALA A 251 0.43 1.56 -28.10
N ALA A 252 0.15 0.96 -29.26
CA ALA A 252 0.27 -0.46 -29.63
C ALA A 252 1.67 -1.09 -29.38
N SER A 253 1.99 -1.42 -28.13
CA SER A 253 3.26 -2.04 -27.73
C SER A 253 3.28 -2.70 -26.34
N GLY A 254 2.12 -3.12 -25.82
CA GLY A 254 2.01 -3.94 -24.60
C GLY A 254 2.38 -3.27 -23.26
N ARG A 255 2.87 -2.02 -23.28
CA ARG A 255 3.04 -1.16 -22.09
C ARG A 255 2.62 0.26 -22.43
N VAL A 256 1.76 0.86 -21.61
CA VAL A 256 1.33 2.26 -21.78
C VAL A 256 2.54 3.18 -21.56
N ARG A 257 2.98 3.86 -22.62
CA ARG A 257 4.18 4.69 -22.62
C ARG A 257 3.94 5.99 -21.83
N GLU A 258 4.99 6.56 -21.23
CA GLU A 258 4.88 7.80 -20.45
C GLU A 258 4.20 8.98 -21.18
N PRO A 259 4.42 9.22 -22.49
CA PRO A 259 3.71 10.28 -23.22
C PRO A 259 2.19 10.08 -23.29
N VAL A 260 1.72 8.83 -23.35
CA VAL A 260 0.29 8.49 -23.37
C VAL A 260 -0.32 8.71 -21.98
N LEU A 261 0.42 8.40 -20.91
CA LEU A 261 0.00 8.76 -19.55
C LEU A 261 -0.08 10.29 -19.38
N PHE A 262 0.82 11.06 -19.99
CA PHE A 262 0.73 12.52 -20.02
C PHE A 262 -0.53 12.99 -20.77
N LEU A 263 -0.80 12.50 -21.99
CA LEU A 263 -2.00 12.84 -22.76
C LEU A 263 -3.29 12.58 -21.98
N ILE A 264 -3.42 11.41 -21.34
CA ILE A 264 -4.58 11.06 -20.52
C ILE A 264 -4.72 11.99 -19.32
N GLU A 265 -3.61 12.33 -18.64
CA GLU A 265 -3.62 13.23 -17.49
C GLU A 265 -3.93 14.69 -17.88
N VAL A 266 -3.60 15.14 -19.10
CA VAL A 266 -4.02 16.44 -19.66
C VAL A 266 -5.50 16.39 -20.03
N ARG A 267 -5.92 15.38 -20.80
CA ARG A 267 -7.31 15.15 -21.22
C ARG A 267 -8.26 15.14 -20.01
N ASP A 268 -7.88 14.46 -18.94
CA ASP A 268 -8.69 14.38 -17.72
C ASP A 268 -8.81 15.72 -16.99
N ALA A 269 -7.80 16.60 -17.08
CA ALA A 269 -7.85 17.97 -16.57
C ALA A 269 -8.73 18.88 -17.44
N VAL A 270 -8.63 18.77 -18.77
CA VAL A 270 -9.52 19.51 -19.70
C VAL A 270 -10.98 19.06 -19.53
N GLU A 271 -11.23 17.76 -19.35
CA GLU A 271 -12.56 17.23 -19.03
C GLU A 271 -13.09 17.78 -17.69
N VAL A 272 -12.23 17.95 -16.68
CA VAL A 272 -12.57 18.62 -15.41
C VAL A 272 -12.87 20.11 -15.58
N LEU A 273 -12.13 20.82 -16.43
CA LEU A 273 -12.41 22.24 -16.72
C LEU A 273 -13.76 22.39 -17.47
N ARG A 274 -14.06 21.46 -18.38
CA ARG A 274 -15.30 21.39 -19.16
C ARG A 274 -16.51 21.05 -18.28
N ASP A 275 -16.45 19.95 -17.52
CA ASP A 275 -17.58 19.33 -16.81
C ASP A 275 -17.65 19.69 -15.31
N GLY A 276 -16.64 20.39 -14.80
CA GLY A 276 -16.47 20.65 -13.37
C GLY A 276 -15.97 19.43 -12.57
N THR A 277 -16.08 19.53 -11.25
CA THR A 277 -15.91 18.41 -10.30
C THR A 277 -17.12 18.35 -9.37
N GLY A 278 -17.15 17.38 -8.46
CA GLY A 278 -18.20 17.30 -7.46
C GLY A 278 -19.30 16.29 -7.76
N TRP A 279 -20.14 16.09 -6.75
CA TRP A 279 -21.21 15.10 -6.78
C TRP A 279 -22.18 15.31 -7.94
N GLU A 280 -22.58 16.55 -8.26
CA GLU A 280 -23.56 16.77 -9.35
C GLU A 280 -22.98 16.60 -10.76
N SER A 281 -21.65 16.67 -10.93
CA SER A 281 -20.99 16.37 -12.22
C SER A 281 -20.81 14.86 -12.43
N GLU A 282 -20.51 14.10 -11.37
CA GLU A 282 -20.22 12.67 -11.49
C GLU A 282 -21.46 11.78 -11.22
N PHE A 283 -22.37 12.15 -10.32
CA PHE A 283 -23.55 11.34 -9.96
C PHE A 283 -24.45 10.92 -11.13
N PRO A 284 -24.72 11.78 -12.15
CA PRO A 284 -25.49 11.37 -13.32
C PRO A 284 -24.82 10.25 -14.13
N LYS A 285 -23.48 10.25 -14.21
CA LYS A 285 -22.68 9.29 -14.97
C LYS A 285 -22.82 7.88 -14.37
N ASP A 286 -22.63 6.86 -15.20
CA ASP A 286 -22.57 5.45 -14.74
C ASP A 286 -21.14 4.98 -14.40
N VAL A 287 -20.12 5.76 -14.76
CA VAL A 287 -18.75 5.60 -14.27
C VAL A 287 -18.41 6.79 -13.39
N TRP A 288 -18.25 6.58 -12.08
CA TRP A 288 -17.84 7.65 -11.16
C TRP A 288 -16.35 7.61 -10.91
N ARG A 289 -15.66 8.70 -11.22
CA ARG A 289 -14.24 8.90 -10.90
C ARG A 289 -14.11 9.43 -9.48
N LEU A 290 -13.75 8.57 -8.53
CA LEU A 290 -13.71 8.95 -7.11
C LEU A 290 -12.69 10.07 -6.84
N GLU A 291 -11.65 10.20 -7.67
CA GLU A 291 -10.73 11.34 -7.64
C GLU A 291 -11.35 12.73 -7.92
N ARG A 292 -12.59 12.81 -8.41
CA ARG A 292 -13.36 14.06 -8.63
C ARG A 292 -14.41 14.36 -7.55
N LEU A 293 -14.56 13.50 -6.54
CA LEU A 293 -15.60 13.63 -5.51
C LEU A 293 -15.03 14.26 -4.22
N PRO A 294 -15.49 15.46 -3.82
CA PRO A 294 -15.07 16.08 -2.56
C PRO A 294 -15.69 15.36 -1.35
N GLY A 295 -15.01 15.44 -0.21
CA GLY A 295 -15.48 14.94 1.09
C GLY A 295 -15.39 13.42 1.30
N ILE A 296 -15.00 12.62 0.30
CA ILE A 296 -14.87 11.16 0.47
C ILE A 296 -13.71 10.82 1.41
N THR A 297 -13.90 9.81 2.27
CA THR A 297 -12.83 9.33 3.16
C THR A 297 -11.80 8.52 2.38
N THR A 298 -10.68 9.15 2.02
CA THR A 298 -9.42 8.43 1.74
C THR A 298 -8.84 7.88 3.06
N PRO A 299 -8.01 6.82 3.00
CA PRO A 299 -7.13 6.47 4.12
C PRO A 299 -6.28 7.70 4.51
N ALA A 300 -6.05 7.88 5.82
CA ALA A 300 -5.74 9.18 6.41
C ALA A 300 -4.63 9.98 5.72
N THR A 301 -4.95 11.26 5.47
CA THR A 301 -4.07 12.42 5.20
C THR A 301 -3.00 12.31 4.09
N ALA A 302 -2.91 13.37 3.29
CA ALA A 302 -1.83 13.67 2.32
C ALA A 302 -1.59 12.69 1.15
N THR A 303 -2.31 11.58 1.01
CA THR A 303 -2.38 10.84 -0.27
C THR A 303 -3.67 11.19 -1.01
N ALA A 304 -3.57 12.02 -2.06
CA ALA A 304 -4.68 12.24 -2.98
C ALA A 304 -5.21 10.89 -3.51
N PRO A 305 -6.54 10.74 -3.75
CA PRO A 305 -7.08 9.50 -4.28
C PRO A 305 -6.29 9.06 -5.54
N ARG A 306 -5.96 7.76 -5.61
CA ARG A 306 -5.26 7.20 -6.78
C ARG A 306 -6.06 7.61 -8.01
N PRO A 307 -5.47 8.26 -9.04
CA PRO A 307 -6.23 9.07 -10.01
C PRO A 307 -6.94 8.24 -11.10
N ARG A 308 -7.45 7.05 -10.75
CA ARG A 308 -8.15 6.06 -11.59
C ARG A 308 -9.05 5.13 -10.75
N VAL A 309 -9.60 5.57 -9.62
CA VAL A 309 -10.48 4.71 -8.80
C VAL A 309 -11.92 4.94 -9.26
N ARG A 310 -12.46 3.97 -10.01
CA ARG A 310 -13.74 4.10 -10.71
C ARG A 310 -14.78 3.12 -10.20
N LEU A 311 -15.96 3.63 -9.87
CA LEU A 311 -17.15 2.82 -9.63
C LEU A 311 -17.91 2.68 -10.95
N HIS A 312 -17.94 1.46 -11.47
CA HIS A 312 -18.52 1.08 -12.76
C HIS A 312 -19.93 0.51 -12.56
N PHE A 313 -20.94 1.36 -12.63
CA PHE A 313 -22.35 1.00 -12.46
C PHE A 313 -22.98 0.45 -13.75
N GLU A 314 -22.37 0.68 -14.92
CA GLU A 314 -22.78 0.11 -16.21
C GLU A 314 -22.74 -1.43 -16.22
N ARG A 315 -21.96 -2.04 -15.30
CA ARG A 315 -21.93 -3.48 -15.03
C ARG A 315 -23.26 -4.03 -14.48
N ILE A 316 -24.16 -3.18 -13.98
CA ILE A 316 -25.48 -3.60 -13.48
C ILE A 316 -26.50 -3.45 -14.61
N GLY A 317 -27.02 -4.57 -15.11
CA GLY A 317 -27.99 -4.57 -16.22
C GLY A 317 -29.37 -4.00 -15.86
N GLN A 318 -29.84 -4.21 -14.63
CA GLN A 318 -31.16 -3.76 -14.17
C GLN A 318 -31.11 -2.28 -13.74
N LEU A 319 -31.84 -1.41 -14.44
CA LEU A 319 -31.80 0.05 -14.20
C LEU A 319 -32.18 0.43 -12.76
N TRP A 320 -33.25 -0.17 -12.20
CA TRP A 320 -33.65 0.08 -10.80
C TRP A 320 -32.54 -0.26 -9.80
N LEU A 321 -31.77 -1.33 -10.06
CA LEU A 321 -30.66 -1.75 -9.20
C LEU A 321 -29.48 -0.79 -9.37
N ARG A 322 -29.23 -0.31 -10.60
CA ARG A 322 -28.21 0.69 -10.90
C ARG A 322 -28.47 2.02 -10.19
N ASP A 323 -29.68 2.55 -10.28
CA ASP A 323 -30.04 3.84 -9.69
C ASP A 323 -30.08 3.80 -8.15
N LEU A 324 -30.63 2.72 -7.57
CA LEU A 324 -30.56 2.51 -6.12
C LEU A 324 -29.13 2.27 -5.65
N ALA A 325 -28.29 1.55 -6.40
CA ALA A 325 -26.87 1.36 -6.07
C ALA A 325 -26.10 2.69 -6.08
N LYS A 326 -26.34 3.55 -7.08
CA LYS A 326 -25.82 4.92 -7.15
C LYS A 326 -26.25 5.70 -5.90
N ARG A 327 -27.55 5.77 -5.60
CA ARG A 327 -28.10 6.45 -4.41
C ARG A 327 -27.46 5.95 -3.09
N TRP A 328 -27.32 4.64 -2.95
CA TRP A 328 -26.74 3.99 -1.76
C TRP A 328 -25.25 4.29 -1.57
N LEU A 329 -24.45 4.17 -2.64
CA LEU A 329 -23.01 4.43 -2.56
C LEU A 329 -22.71 5.93 -2.41
N ARG A 330 -23.50 6.82 -3.01
CA ARG A 330 -23.42 8.28 -2.73
C ARG A 330 -23.59 8.54 -1.23
N LEU A 331 -24.70 8.08 -0.63
CA LEU A 331 -24.96 8.28 0.79
C LEU A 331 -23.82 7.75 1.67
N ARG A 332 -23.42 6.48 1.48
CA ARG A 332 -22.38 5.87 2.34
C ARG A 332 -21.01 6.56 2.17
N LEU A 333 -20.64 6.98 0.96
CA LEU A 333 -19.40 7.73 0.72
C LEU A 333 -19.44 9.11 1.37
N THR A 334 -20.55 9.85 1.31
CA THR A 334 -20.70 11.13 2.02
C THR A 334 -20.74 10.95 3.55
N SER A 335 -21.21 9.81 4.05
CA SER A 335 -21.10 9.41 5.47
C SER A 335 -19.72 8.83 5.86
N GLY A 336 -18.69 9.01 5.03
CA GLY A 336 -17.30 8.67 5.38
C GLY A 336 -16.92 7.19 5.29
N LEU A 337 -17.64 6.41 4.45
CA LEU A 337 -17.20 5.08 4.01
C LEU A 337 -15.91 5.19 3.18
N SER A 338 -15.01 4.23 3.32
CA SER A 338 -13.80 4.17 2.50
C SER A 338 -14.09 3.70 1.06
N THR A 339 -13.30 4.19 0.11
CA THR A 339 -13.43 3.83 -1.32
C THR A 339 -13.33 2.32 -1.58
N THR A 340 -12.51 1.60 -0.81
CA THR A 340 -12.38 0.13 -0.89
C THR A 340 -13.65 -0.60 -0.42
N ALA A 341 -14.32 -0.08 0.62
CA ALA A 341 -15.58 -0.64 1.07
C ALA A 341 -16.75 -0.28 0.11
N ALA A 342 -16.70 0.89 -0.55
CA ALA A 342 -17.65 1.23 -1.62
C ALA A 342 -17.49 0.31 -2.84
N HIS A 343 -16.26 -0.01 -3.25
CA HIS A 343 -15.99 -1.04 -4.27
C HIS A 343 -16.55 -2.41 -3.86
N THR A 344 -16.28 -2.85 -2.63
CA THR A 344 -16.78 -4.14 -2.11
C THR A 344 -18.32 -4.19 -2.09
N GLY A 345 -18.96 -3.04 -1.83
CA GLY A 345 -20.41 -2.87 -1.95
C GLY A 345 -20.90 -2.96 -3.39
N LEU A 346 -20.23 -2.29 -4.34
CA LEU A 346 -20.59 -2.36 -5.75
C LEU A 346 -20.43 -3.78 -6.33
N ASP A 347 -19.31 -4.46 -6.06
CA ASP A 347 -19.06 -5.83 -6.55
C ASP A 347 -20.05 -6.85 -5.97
N ALA A 348 -20.67 -6.57 -4.81
CA ALA A 348 -21.79 -7.35 -4.30
C ALA A 348 -23.06 -7.13 -5.13
N LEU A 349 -23.38 -5.88 -5.48
CA LEU A 349 -24.56 -5.53 -6.28
C LEU A 349 -24.42 -5.94 -7.75
N VAL A 350 -23.21 -5.92 -8.33
CA VAL A 350 -22.96 -6.51 -9.65
C VAL A 350 -23.16 -8.03 -9.61
N CYS A 351 -22.56 -8.73 -8.64
CA CYS A 351 -22.76 -10.18 -8.49
C CYS A 351 -24.22 -10.57 -8.27
N PHE A 352 -25.05 -9.68 -7.70
CA PHE A 352 -26.49 -9.85 -7.61
C PHE A 352 -27.19 -9.57 -8.95
N GLY A 353 -26.84 -8.48 -9.65
CA GLY A 353 -27.37 -8.15 -10.98
C GLY A 353 -27.07 -9.20 -12.05
N ASP A 354 -25.87 -9.78 -12.05
CA ASP A 354 -25.47 -10.91 -12.89
C ASP A 354 -26.37 -12.13 -12.64
N PHE A 355 -26.61 -12.46 -11.37
CA PHE A 355 -27.51 -13.53 -10.95
C PHE A 355 -28.96 -13.25 -11.36
N LEU A 356 -29.47 -12.02 -11.13
CA LEU A 356 -30.82 -11.62 -11.52
C LEU A 356 -31.03 -11.72 -13.04
N ALA A 357 -30.03 -11.33 -13.85
CA ALA A 357 -30.08 -11.46 -15.30
C ALA A 357 -30.14 -12.93 -15.73
N HIS A 358 -29.30 -13.79 -15.12
CA HIS A 358 -29.29 -15.23 -15.39
C HIS A 358 -30.62 -15.93 -15.04
N VAL A 359 -31.33 -15.48 -14.00
CA VAL A 359 -32.62 -16.05 -13.58
C VAL A 359 -33.85 -15.29 -14.09
N GLY A 360 -33.67 -14.32 -14.99
CA GLY A 360 -34.75 -13.60 -15.68
C GLY A 360 -35.54 -12.59 -14.83
N VAL A 361 -35.01 -12.15 -13.68
CA VAL A 361 -35.71 -11.24 -12.77
C VAL A 361 -35.45 -9.77 -13.11
N GLY A 362 -36.52 -9.05 -13.44
CA GLY A 362 -36.47 -7.69 -13.96
C GLY A 362 -36.84 -6.59 -12.97
N ARG A 363 -37.59 -6.87 -11.89
CA ARG A 363 -38.17 -5.83 -10.99
C ARG A 363 -37.76 -6.07 -9.52
N LEU A 364 -37.75 -4.99 -8.72
CA LEU A 364 -37.49 -5.06 -7.27
C LEU A 364 -38.56 -5.87 -6.51
N ALA A 365 -39.83 -5.76 -6.95
CA ALA A 365 -40.97 -6.47 -6.39
C ALA A 365 -40.89 -8.00 -6.50
N ASP A 366 -40.16 -8.51 -7.50
CA ASP A 366 -40.03 -9.95 -7.78
C ASP A 366 -39.03 -10.63 -6.81
N ILE A 367 -38.30 -9.85 -6.00
CA ILE A 367 -37.30 -10.36 -5.05
C ILE A 367 -38.01 -11.01 -3.86
N SER A 368 -37.99 -12.34 -3.83
CA SER A 368 -38.60 -13.16 -2.79
C SER A 368 -37.54 -13.94 -1.99
N ARG A 369 -37.90 -14.44 -0.81
CA ARG A 369 -36.99 -15.25 0.03
C ARG A 369 -36.38 -16.46 -0.73
N PRO A 370 -37.14 -17.26 -1.50
CA PRO A 370 -36.57 -18.35 -2.32
C PRO A 370 -35.60 -17.87 -3.42
N LEU A 371 -35.78 -16.64 -3.94
CA LEU A 371 -34.81 -16.06 -4.87
C LEU A 371 -33.48 -15.73 -4.17
N LEU A 372 -33.53 -15.26 -2.93
CA LEU A 372 -32.33 -15.01 -2.12
C LEU A 372 -31.62 -16.31 -1.74
N GLU A 373 -32.35 -17.38 -1.44
CA GLU A 373 -31.75 -18.70 -1.17
C GLU A 373 -31.04 -19.27 -2.40
N ARG A 374 -31.62 -19.11 -3.59
CA ARG A 374 -30.92 -19.39 -4.87
C ARG A 374 -29.69 -18.50 -5.07
N HIS A 375 -29.72 -17.24 -4.62
CA HIS A 375 -28.55 -16.36 -4.66
C HIS A 375 -27.46 -16.78 -3.66
N LEU A 376 -27.82 -17.25 -2.46
CA LEU A 376 -26.85 -17.80 -1.49
C LEU A 376 -26.13 -19.02 -2.08
N ALA A 377 -26.86 -19.94 -2.71
CA ALA A 377 -26.28 -21.08 -3.41
C ALA A 377 -25.34 -20.63 -4.57
N HIS A 378 -25.72 -19.61 -5.33
CA HIS A 378 -24.86 -19.02 -6.36
C HIS A 378 -23.59 -18.38 -5.78
N VAL A 379 -23.68 -17.60 -4.69
CA VAL A 379 -22.49 -17.04 -4.02
C VAL A 379 -21.60 -18.15 -3.42
N ALA A 380 -22.19 -19.26 -2.99
CA ALA A 380 -21.46 -20.44 -2.52
C ALA A 380 -20.71 -21.17 -3.64
N SER A 381 -21.28 -21.31 -4.84
CA SER A 381 -20.63 -21.98 -5.98
C SER A 381 -19.57 -21.13 -6.71
N GLN A 382 -19.65 -19.81 -6.63
CA GLN A 382 -18.67 -18.89 -7.21
C GLN A 382 -17.25 -19.08 -6.60
N PRO A 383 -16.16 -18.86 -7.38
CA PRO A 383 -14.80 -18.90 -6.85
C PRO A 383 -14.51 -17.75 -5.88
N GLY A 384 -13.57 -17.98 -4.97
CA GLY A 384 -13.09 -16.98 -4.00
C GLY A 384 -13.23 -17.43 -2.54
N GLY A 385 -12.40 -16.85 -1.67
CA GLY A 385 -12.35 -17.20 -0.24
C GLY A 385 -13.55 -16.69 0.56
N HIS A 386 -13.74 -17.27 1.75
CA HIS A 386 -14.83 -16.99 2.69
C HIS A 386 -15.18 -15.50 2.84
N GLY A 387 -14.18 -14.64 3.09
CA GLY A 387 -14.38 -13.21 3.29
C GLY A 387 -15.01 -12.47 2.10
N LEU A 388 -14.80 -12.94 0.86
CA LEU A 388 -15.46 -12.39 -0.32
C LEU A 388 -16.95 -12.80 -0.37
N LYS A 389 -17.24 -14.08 -0.09
CA LYS A 389 -18.60 -14.62 -0.06
C LYS A 389 -19.44 -13.97 1.03
N LYS A 390 -18.89 -13.86 2.25
CA LYS A 390 -19.43 -13.07 3.36
C LYS A 390 -19.63 -11.60 2.95
N GLY A 391 -18.63 -10.98 2.30
CA GLY A 391 -18.69 -9.60 1.83
C GLY A 391 -19.82 -9.30 0.85
N ARG A 392 -20.10 -10.23 -0.08
CA ARG A 392 -21.24 -10.14 -1.03
C ARG A 392 -22.58 -10.13 -0.28
N ILE A 393 -22.83 -11.15 0.54
CA ILE A 393 -24.09 -11.32 1.28
C ILE A 393 -24.32 -10.16 2.26
N SER A 394 -23.30 -9.76 3.03
CA SER A 394 -23.43 -8.67 4.00
C SER A 394 -23.68 -7.31 3.36
N ASN A 395 -23.08 -6.99 2.20
CA ASN A 395 -23.35 -5.72 1.53
C ASN A 395 -24.73 -5.70 0.86
N LEU A 396 -25.20 -6.81 0.30
CA LEU A 396 -26.55 -6.91 -0.25
C LEU A 396 -27.63 -6.77 0.86
N ASN A 397 -27.40 -7.33 2.04
CA ASN A 397 -28.27 -7.11 3.20
C ASN A 397 -28.30 -5.63 3.63
N LEU A 398 -27.14 -4.98 3.76
CA LEU A 398 -27.05 -3.54 4.09
C LEU A 398 -27.69 -2.64 3.01
N PHE A 399 -27.74 -3.09 1.75
CA PHE A 399 -28.44 -2.40 0.66
C PHE A 399 -29.97 -2.51 0.81
N PHE A 400 -30.49 -3.71 1.02
CA PHE A 400 -31.93 -3.93 1.27
C PHE A 400 -32.42 -3.28 2.58
N GLN A 401 -31.57 -3.21 3.61
CA GLN A 401 -31.85 -2.47 4.83
C GLN A 401 -31.97 -0.96 4.54
N ALA A 402 -31.04 -0.38 3.78
CA ALA A 402 -31.07 1.04 3.42
C ALA A 402 -32.29 1.42 2.55
N ILE A 403 -32.70 0.57 1.58
CA ILE A 403 -33.91 0.79 0.78
C ILE A 403 -35.13 0.95 1.68
N ARG A 404 -35.31 0.04 2.67
CA ARG A 404 -36.44 0.07 3.60
C ARG A 404 -36.35 1.21 4.61
N GLN A 405 -35.18 1.38 5.24
CA GLN A 405 -34.93 2.41 6.26
C GLN A 405 -35.19 3.83 5.74
N HIS A 406 -34.84 4.10 4.48
CA HIS A 406 -35.02 5.41 3.86
C HIS A 406 -36.20 5.47 2.87
N ARG A 407 -37.02 4.41 2.78
CA ARG A 407 -38.17 4.26 1.87
C ARG A 407 -37.86 4.75 0.45
N TRP A 408 -36.75 4.25 -0.11
CA TRP A 408 -36.32 4.61 -1.47
C TRP A 408 -37.17 3.98 -2.56
N ASP A 409 -37.70 2.79 -2.28
CA ASP A 409 -38.68 2.05 -3.07
C ASP A 409 -39.42 1.10 -2.13
N ASP A 410 -40.72 1.30 -1.96
CA ASP A 410 -41.56 0.49 -1.06
C ASP A 410 -41.97 -0.87 -1.68
N SER A 411 -41.60 -1.16 -2.93
CA SER A 411 -41.99 -2.41 -3.60
C SER A 411 -41.16 -3.64 -3.21
N LEU A 412 -40.01 -3.46 -2.53
CA LEU A 412 -39.15 -4.56 -2.04
C LEU A 412 -39.88 -5.38 -0.95
N PRO A 413 -40.26 -6.65 -1.19
CA PRO A 413 -41.07 -7.42 -0.25
C PRO A 413 -40.41 -7.56 1.12
N GLY A 414 -41.19 -7.46 2.20
CA GLY A 414 -40.67 -7.54 3.58
C GLY A 414 -39.92 -8.85 3.89
N THR A 415 -40.28 -9.94 3.21
CA THR A 415 -39.65 -11.26 3.32
C THR A 415 -38.30 -11.39 2.61
N ALA A 416 -37.90 -10.41 1.78
CA ALA A 416 -36.60 -10.38 1.11
C ALA A 416 -35.48 -9.95 2.08
N ALA A 417 -35.19 -10.77 3.08
CA ALA A 417 -34.24 -10.50 4.15
C ALA A 417 -33.18 -11.61 4.27
N PHE A 418 -32.00 -11.22 4.79
CA PHE A 418 -30.95 -12.14 5.20
C PHE A 418 -30.82 -12.16 6.72
N TYR A 419 -30.73 -13.35 7.27
CA TYR A 419 -30.61 -13.66 8.71
C TYR A 419 -29.17 -14.09 9.05
N PRO A 420 -28.78 -14.14 10.34
CA PRO A 420 -27.41 -14.49 10.72
C PRO A 420 -26.90 -15.83 10.18
N GLY A 421 -27.77 -16.83 10.03
CA GLY A 421 -27.45 -18.15 9.49
C GLY A 421 -27.24 -18.20 7.97
N ASP A 422 -27.67 -17.18 7.22
CA ASP A 422 -27.43 -17.10 5.76
C ASP A 422 -25.99 -16.72 5.42
N ILE A 423 -25.22 -16.22 6.40
CA ILE A 423 -23.81 -15.86 6.24
C ILE A 423 -22.98 -17.10 6.57
N PRO A 424 -22.14 -17.62 5.65
CA PRO A 424 -21.31 -18.79 5.92
C PRO A 424 -20.48 -18.61 7.21
N PRO A 425 -20.47 -19.60 8.13
CA PRO A 425 -19.71 -19.50 9.37
C PRO A 425 -18.22 -19.32 9.07
N GLU A 426 -17.52 -18.55 9.91
CA GLU A 426 -16.06 -18.45 9.80
C GLU A 426 -15.44 -19.82 10.15
N PRO A 427 -14.54 -20.37 9.32
CA PRO A 427 -13.85 -21.62 9.64
C PRO A 427 -13.15 -21.52 11.00
N ALA A 428 -13.24 -22.60 11.80
CA ALA A 428 -12.62 -22.66 13.12
C ALA A 428 -11.14 -22.24 13.03
N ALA A 429 -10.77 -21.23 13.80
CA ALA A 429 -9.65 -20.33 13.51
C ALA A 429 -8.34 -21.06 13.20
N THR A 430 -8.04 -21.22 11.92
CA THR A 430 -7.03 -22.16 11.43
C THR A 430 -5.64 -21.50 11.45
N VAL A 431 -4.83 -21.90 12.44
CA VAL A 431 -3.46 -21.42 12.73
C VAL A 431 -3.39 -19.95 13.16
N SER A 432 -2.63 -19.68 14.24
CA SER A 432 -2.35 -18.31 14.67
C SER A 432 -1.53 -17.56 13.62
N ARG A 433 -1.82 -16.26 13.42
CA ARG A 433 -1.01 -15.41 12.52
C ARG A 433 0.28 -14.90 13.17
N ARG A 434 0.61 -15.36 14.38
CA ARG A 434 1.96 -15.27 14.96
C ARG A 434 2.98 -15.92 14.01
N LEU A 435 4.18 -15.35 13.95
CA LEU A 435 5.34 -15.98 13.30
C LEU A 435 6.10 -16.86 14.30
N ALA A 436 6.63 -17.99 13.82
CA ALA A 436 7.53 -18.83 14.61
C ALA A 436 8.81 -18.06 14.96
N GLU A 437 9.37 -18.29 16.14
CA GLU A 437 10.56 -17.56 16.61
C GLU A 437 11.78 -17.80 15.70
N HIS A 438 11.87 -18.99 15.10
CA HIS A 438 12.85 -19.32 14.05
C HIS A 438 12.80 -18.37 12.84
N VAL A 439 11.59 -17.95 12.42
CA VAL A 439 11.41 -16.97 11.33
C VAL A 439 11.73 -15.56 11.80
N MET A 440 11.37 -15.22 13.05
CA MET A 440 11.69 -13.92 13.63
C MET A 440 13.20 -13.70 13.78
N ALA A 441 13.95 -14.71 14.28
CA ALA A 441 15.40 -14.62 14.42
C ALA A 441 16.13 -14.34 13.09
N GLN A 442 15.66 -14.94 11.98
CA GLN A 442 16.19 -14.63 10.64
C GLN A 442 15.82 -13.21 10.16
N VAL A 443 14.63 -12.72 10.53
CA VAL A 443 14.11 -11.39 10.16
C VAL A 443 14.74 -10.25 10.95
N GLU A 444 15.09 -10.51 12.22
CA GLU A 444 15.64 -9.54 13.17
C GLU A 444 17.18 -9.57 13.22
N SER A 445 17.81 -10.52 12.54
CA SER A 445 19.26 -10.58 12.33
C SER A 445 19.77 -9.38 11.51
N GLU A 446 20.84 -8.74 12.00
CA GLU A 446 21.48 -7.57 11.37
C GLU A 446 21.96 -7.87 9.94
N ASP A 447 22.61 -9.03 9.72
CA ASP A 447 23.03 -9.55 8.42
C ASP A 447 21.91 -9.55 7.37
N ASN A 448 20.65 -9.72 7.79
CA ASN A 448 19.48 -9.69 6.93
C ASN A 448 18.83 -8.30 6.91
N LEU A 449 18.79 -7.57 8.04
CA LEU A 449 18.28 -6.19 8.08
C LEU A 449 19.11 -5.23 7.20
N ASP A 450 20.38 -5.51 6.97
CA ASP A 450 21.25 -4.66 6.15
C ASP A 450 21.23 -5.03 4.64
N ARG A 451 20.61 -6.17 4.29
CA ARG A 451 20.23 -6.52 2.91
C ARG A 451 18.98 -5.78 2.41
N TRP A 452 18.42 -4.85 3.18
CA TRP A 452 17.30 -4.01 2.72
C TRP A 452 17.75 -3.02 1.63
N ASP A 453 17.24 -3.21 0.40
CA ASP A 453 17.52 -2.34 -0.76
C ASP A 453 17.02 -0.89 -0.63
N ASN A 454 16.43 -0.54 0.51
CA ASN A 454 15.79 0.74 0.75
C ASN A 454 15.69 1.01 2.27
N PRO A 455 16.34 2.07 2.80
CA PRO A 455 16.32 2.38 4.24
C PRO A 455 14.91 2.60 4.84
N SER A 456 13.97 3.18 4.07
CA SER A 456 12.58 3.29 4.52
C SER A 456 11.90 1.91 4.66
N GLY A 457 12.30 0.92 3.86
CA GLY A 457 11.83 -0.46 4.00
C GLY A 457 12.28 -1.13 5.29
N ARG A 458 13.56 -0.96 5.66
CA ARG A 458 14.14 -1.39 6.94
C ARG A 458 13.37 -0.74 8.11
N LEU A 459 13.27 0.59 8.12
CA LEU A 459 12.65 1.32 9.24
C LEU A 459 11.14 1.06 9.38
N ILE A 460 10.37 1.01 8.29
CA ILE A 460 8.93 0.64 8.35
C ILE A 460 8.77 -0.76 8.97
N THR A 461 9.68 -1.70 8.68
CA THR A 461 9.64 -3.05 9.23
C THR A 461 9.98 -3.07 10.71
N LEU A 462 11.00 -2.33 11.15
CA LEU A 462 11.34 -2.18 12.57
C LEU A 462 10.19 -1.57 13.37
N ILE A 463 9.57 -0.48 12.91
CA ILE A 463 8.39 0.14 13.56
C ILE A 463 7.23 -0.86 13.69
N LEU A 464 6.99 -1.70 12.68
CA LEU A 464 5.92 -2.71 12.70
C LEU A 464 6.22 -3.89 13.64
N ILE A 465 7.49 -4.25 13.81
CA ILE A 465 7.93 -5.33 14.71
C ILE A 465 7.95 -4.84 16.16
N ARG A 466 8.61 -3.70 16.44
CA ARG A 466 8.83 -3.18 17.81
C ARG A 466 7.60 -2.49 18.40
N GLY A 467 6.77 -1.81 17.59
CA GLY A 467 5.57 -1.11 18.07
C GLY A 467 4.23 -1.81 17.74
N GLY A 468 4.21 -2.84 16.90
CA GLY A 468 2.97 -3.55 16.54
C GLY A 468 1.90 -2.70 15.81
N LEU A 469 2.29 -1.60 15.17
CA LEU A 469 1.38 -0.71 14.44
C LEU A 469 0.68 -1.42 13.26
N ARG A 470 -0.32 -0.76 12.66
CA ARG A 470 -0.88 -1.14 11.35
C ARG A 470 -0.03 -0.47 10.26
N ILE A 471 0.33 -1.19 9.19
CA ILE A 471 1.08 -0.61 8.05
C ILE A 471 0.44 0.66 7.49
N SER A 472 -0.89 0.72 7.45
CA SER A 472 -1.65 1.91 7.02
C SER A 472 -1.46 3.12 7.92
N SER A 473 -1.07 2.94 9.19
CA SER A 473 -0.68 4.03 10.08
C SER A 473 0.81 4.35 9.98
N VAL A 474 1.70 3.36 9.84
CA VAL A 474 3.15 3.62 9.69
C VAL A 474 3.45 4.42 8.43
N ILE A 475 2.85 4.08 7.27
CA ILE A 475 3.02 4.88 6.05
C ILE A 475 2.35 6.25 6.11
N CYS A 476 1.50 6.49 7.12
CA CYS A 476 0.82 7.76 7.40
C CYS A 476 1.44 8.52 8.58
N LEU A 477 2.64 8.13 9.04
CA LEU A 477 3.42 8.94 9.96
C LEU A 477 3.81 10.28 9.31
N ASP A 478 3.56 11.35 10.04
CA ASP A 478 3.98 12.70 9.68
C ASP A 478 5.47 12.90 10.00
N PHE A 479 6.08 13.94 9.44
CA PHE A 479 7.52 14.15 9.59
C PHE A 479 7.91 14.38 11.06
N ASP A 480 7.12 15.19 11.75
CA ASP A 480 7.17 15.38 13.21
C ASP A 480 6.28 14.33 13.90
N CYS A 481 6.86 13.17 14.22
CA CYS A 481 6.13 12.04 14.83
C CYS A 481 6.75 11.53 16.14
N LEU A 482 7.80 12.16 16.63
CA LEU A 482 8.39 11.84 17.94
C LEU A 482 7.75 12.73 19.02
N LEU A 483 7.50 12.16 20.19
CA LEU A 483 7.11 12.85 21.41
C LEU A 483 7.97 12.32 22.56
N HIS A 484 8.14 13.14 23.59
CA HIS A 484 8.83 12.78 24.83
C HIS A 484 7.88 13.06 26.00
N ASP A 485 7.94 12.27 27.08
CA ASP A 485 7.13 12.50 28.29
C ASP A 485 7.87 13.33 29.35
N GLY A 486 7.33 13.40 30.57
CA GLY A 486 7.92 14.16 31.68
C GLY A 486 9.23 13.57 32.23
N GLN A 487 9.66 12.42 31.70
CA GLN A 487 10.88 11.70 32.02
C GLN A 487 11.84 11.62 30.81
N ASP A 488 11.54 12.37 29.74
CA ASP A 488 12.22 12.38 28.44
C ASP A 488 12.21 11.00 27.72
N ALA A 489 11.29 10.11 28.07
CA ALA A 489 11.16 8.81 27.40
C ALA A 489 10.50 8.96 26.02
N PRO A 490 10.99 8.31 24.95
CA PRO A 490 10.51 8.55 23.58
C PRO A 490 9.27 7.74 23.19
N TYR A 491 8.34 8.40 22.48
CA TYR A 491 7.10 7.84 21.96
C TYR A 491 6.90 8.19 20.48
N LEU A 492 6.28 7.28 19.73
CA LEU A 492 5.88 7.47 18.35
C LEU A 492 4.40 7.90 18.27
N ARG A 493 4.14 9.18 17.97
CA ARG A 493 2.81 9.72 17.66
C ARG A 493 2.35 9.24 16.27
N TYR A 494 1.15 8.66 16.20
CA TYR A 494 0.59 8.15 14.95
C TYR A 494 -0.93 8.31 14.85
N PHE A 495 -1.45 8.53 13.65
CA PHE A 495 -2.89 8.48 13.39
C PHE A 495 -3.34 7.03 13.18
N ASN A 496 -4.24 6.52 14.02
CA ASN A 496 -4.83 5.20 13.86
C ASN A 496 -5.87 5.19 12.73
N THR A 497 -5.43 4.78 11.55
CA THR A 497 -6.23 4.72 10.32
C THR A 497 -7.48 3.83 10.37
N LYS A 498 -7.61 2.93 11.37
CA LYS A 498 -8.85 2.18 11.59
C LYS A 498 -9.80 2.91 12.54
N MET A 499 -9.27 3.42 13.65
CA MET A 499 -10.09 4.04 14.72
C MET A 499 -10.38 5.53 14.47
N LYS A 500 -9.79 6.13 13.42
CA LYS A 500 -9.91 7.55 13.03
C LYS A 500 -9.55 8.53 14.17
N ARG A 501 -8.54 8.19 15.00
CA ARG A 501 -8.01 9.03 16.07
C ARG A 501 -6.48 8.99 16.13
N GLU A 502 -5.87 9.97 16.76
CA GLU A 502 -4.45 9.92 17.15
C GLU A 502 -4.22 8.96 18.32
N ALA A 503 -3.01 8.44 18.40
CA ALA A 503 -2.50 7.61 19.48
C ALA A 503 -0.96 7.74 19.56
N ALA A 504 -0.39 7.32 20.67
CA ALA A 504 1.06 7.14 20.84
C ALA A 504 1.37 5.68 21.17
N VAL A 505 2.63 5.29 20.99
CA VAL A 505 3.20 4.03 21.48
C VAL A 505 4.64 4.31 21.91
N PRO A 506 5.11 3.80 23.07
CA PRO A 506 6.51 3.96 23.47
C PRO A 506 7.43 3.26 22.45
N ILE A 507 8.63 3.81 22.29
CA ILE A 507 9.70 3.24 21.46
C ILE A 507 11.01 3.19 22.25
N ASP A 508 12.01 2.53 21.69
CA ASP A 508 13.38 2.55 22.20
C ASP A 508 14.21 3.64 21.51
N GLU A 509 15.30 4.05 22.17
CA GLU A 509 16.23 5.11 21.73
C GLU A 509 16.90 4.79 20.38
N GLU A 510 17.17 3.52 20.09
CA GLU A 510 17.73 3.06 18.80
C GLU A 510 16.74 3.31 17.66
N LEU A 511 15.46 2.99 17.86
CA LEU A 511 14.39 3.23 16.89
C LEU A 511 14.11 4.74 16.74
N GLU A 512 14.23 5.50 17.81
CA GLU A 512 14.13 6.95 17.79
C GLU A 512 15.26 7.58 16.95
N GLN A 513 16.52 7.20 17.20
CA GLN A 513 17.66 7.66 16.40
C GLN A 513 17.53 7.22 14.94
N ALA A 514 17.06 6.00 14.67
CA ALA A 514 16.81 5.53 13.30
C ALA A 514 15.72 6.34 12.57
N ILE A 515 14.75 6.91 13.31
CA ILE A 515 13.77 7.89 12.79
C ILE A 515 14.43 9.25 12.53
N ARG A 516 15.25 9.77 13.45
CA ARG A 516 16.00 11.03 13.29
C ARG A 516 16.95 10.99 12.08
N ASP A 517 17.70 9.90 11.93
CA ASP A 517 18.51 9.64 10.73
C ASP A 517 17.67 9.61 9.45
N HIS A 518 16.43 9.09 9.51
CA HIS A 518 15.56 9.07 8.35
C HIS A 518 15.05 10.47 8.00
N GLN A 519 14.67 11.28 9.00
CA GLN A 519 14.31 12.68 8.83
C GLN A 519 15.45 13.44 8.13
N GLN A 520 16.71 13.25 8.54
CA GLN A 520 17.89 13.83 7.88
C GLN A 520 18.01 13.38 6.41
N ARG A 521 17.96 12.07 6.13
CA ARG A 521 17.99 11.52 4.74
C ARG A 521 16.84 12.03 3.87
N VAL A 522 15.70 12.37 4.47
CA VAL A 522 14.54 12.96 3.78
C VAL A 522 14.79 14.44 3.48
N LEU A 523 15.33 15.21 4.42
CA LEU A 523 15.67 16.63 4.21
C LEU A 523 16.81 16.81 3.20
N GLN A 524 17.84 15.96 3.20
CA GLN A 524 18.89 15.94 2.17
C GLN A 524 18.31 15.83 0.75
N ARG A 525 17.18 15.13 0.60
CA ARG A 525 16.51 14.93 -0.69
C ARG A 525 15.42 15.96 -0.99
N TRP A 526 14.82 16.56 0.02
CA TRP A 526 13.82 17.61 -0.08
C TRP A 526 14.13 18.75 0.92
N PRO A 527 15.12 19.63 0.62
CA PRO A 527 15.58 20.67 1.55
C PRO A 527 14.52 21.70 1.92
N GLN A 528 13.50 21.87 1.07
CA GLN A 528 12.32 22.72 1.30
C GLN A 528 11.29 22.10 2.28
N GLY A 529 11.66 21.02 2.97
CA GLY A 529 10.84 20.32 3.97
C GLY A 529 9.76 19.41 3.37
N THR A 530 9.24 18.52 4.22
CA THR A 530 8.06 17.69 3.92
C THR A 530 7.25 17.46 5.18
N GLY A 531 5.95 17.20 5.02
CA GLY A 531 5.06 16.88 6.14
C GLY A 531 5.00 15.40 6.51
N VAL A 532 5.73 14.51 5.80
CA VAL A 532 5.55 13.05 5.90
C VAL A 532 6.88 12.32 6.12
N LEU A 533 6.94 11.38 7.08
CA LEU A 533 8.17 10.63 7.40
C LEU A 533 8.59 9.70 6.25
N PHE A 534 7.62 9.06 5.59
CA PHE A 534 7.86 8.09 4.52
C PHE A 534 7.40 8.62 3.15
N PRO A 535 8.15 9.55 2.53
CA PRO A 535 7.84 10.07 1.20
C PRO A 535 8.04 9.00 0.13
N ARG A 536 7.24 9.06 -0.93
CA ARG A 536 7.34 8.16 -2.09
C ARG A 536 8.65 8.42 -2.85
N PRO A 537 9.46 7.39 -3.16
CA PRO A 537 10.80 7.57 -3.74
C PRO A 537 10.85 7.95 -5.23
N HIS A 538 9.73 7.87 -5.95
CA HIS A 538 9.62 8.23 -7.38
C HIS A 538 8.29 8.90 -7.67
N ALA A 539 8.26 9.86 -8.60
CA ALA A 539 7.07 10.68 -8.90
C ALA A 539 6.46 11.27 -7.61
N ASN A 540 7.23 12.20 -7.04
CA ASN A 540 6.97 12.95 -5.81
C ASN A 540 7.98 14.12 -5.76
N ALA A 541 7.79 15.16 -6.58
CA ALA A 541 8.80 16.23 -6.69
C ALA A 541 8.85 17.09 -5.41
N SER A 542 7.68 17.42 -4.87
CA SER A 542 7.53 18.19 -3.63
C SER A 542 7.78 17.42 -2.33
N GLY A 543 8.12 16.13 -2.38
CA GLY A 543 8.33 15.26 -1.21
C GLY A 543 7.05 14.85 -0.45
N ARG A 544 5.96 15.62 -0.58
CA ARG A 544 4.73 15.52 0.24
C ARG A 544 3.86 14.27 0.00
N LEU A 545 4.08 13.49 -1.07
CA LEU A 545 3.30 12.27 -1.33
C LEU A 545 3.83 11.08 -0.54
N ARG A 546 2.98 10.42 0.26
CA ARG A 546 3.36 9.25 1.07
C ARG A 546 3.66 7.99 0.25
N MET A 547 4.47 7.10 0.80
CA MET A 547 4.64 5.72 0.31
C MET A 547 3.32 4.93 0.44
N SER A 548 3.08 3.96 -0.45
CA SER A 548 1.88 3.10 -0.38
C SER A 548 2.18 1.72 0.23
N ASP A 549 1.20 1.14 0.92
CA ASP A 549 1.24 -0.25 1.41
C ASP A 549 1.58 -1.26 0.30
N GLY A 550 1.10 -1.04 -0.93
CA GLY A 550 1.45 -1.86 -2.09
C GLY A 550 2.94 -1.77 -2.47
N SER A 551 3.57 -0.62 -2.25
CA SER A 551 5.01 -0.40 -2.44
C SER A 551 5.80 -1.13 -1.35
N TYR A 552 5.46 -0.92 -0.07
CA TYR A 552 6.09 -1.63 1.05
C TYR A 552 6.01 -3.16 0.87
N ARG A 553 4.83 -3.71 0.52
CA ARG A 553 4.66 -5.14 0.24
C ARG A 553 5.40 -5.64 -1.01
N GLN A 554 5.84 -4.78 -1.91
CA GLN A 554 6.74 -5.15 -3.01
C GLN A 554 8.21 -5.12 -2.55
N MET A 555 8.57 -4.19 -1.68
CA MET A 555 9.91 -4.10 -1.09
C MET A 555 10.15 -5.30 -0.16
N LEU A 556 9.25 -5.55 0.79
CA LEU A 556 9.27 -6.70 1.71
C LEU A 556 9.39 -8.05 0.96
N ARG A 557 8.63 -8.25 -0.13
CA ARG A 557 8.72 -9.49 -0.93
C ARG A 557 10.04 -9.67 -1.67
N ARG A 558 10.75 -8.59 -2.00
CA ARG A 558 12.09 -8.69 -2.58
C ARG A 558 13.10 -8.98 -1.48
N TRP A 559 13.05 -8.24 -0.38
CA TRP A 559 13.92 -8.44 0.78
C TRP A 559 13.87 -9.87 1.32
N LEU A 560 12.67 -10.43 1.56
CA LEU A 560 12.53 -11.84 2.01
C LEU A 560 13.12 -12.87 1.03
N ALA A 561 13.20 -12.55 -0.26
CA ALA A 561 13.83 -13.40 -1.28
C ALA A 561 15.34 -13.15 -1.42
N THR A 562 15.84 -11.95 -1.10
CA THR A 562 17.28 -11.63 -1.00
C THR A 562 17.91 -12.27 0.25
N CYS A 563 17.15 -12.34 1.35
CA CYS A 563 17.58 -12.92 2.62
C CYS A 563 17.26 -14.42 2.74
N ASP A 564 16.59 -15.00 1.74
CA ASP A 564 16.20 -16.41 1.65
C ASP A 564 15.56 -16.96 2.94
N ILE A 565 14.57 -16.23 3.47
CA ILE A 565 13.97 -16.51 4.78
C ILE A 565 13.09 -17.77 4.72
N HIS A 566 13.40 -18.75 5.56
CA HIS A 566 12.73 -20.05 5.61
C HIS A 566 11.97 -20.27 6.92
N ASN A 567 10.98 -21.15 6.90
CA ASN A 567 10.33 -21.64 8.12
C ASN A 567 11.03 -22.89 8.68
N GLU A 568 10.56 -23.34 9.85
CA GLU A 568 10.99 -24.53 10.59
C GLU A 568 10.86 -25.88 9.82
N HIS A 569 10.42 -25.85 8.56
CA HIS A 569 10.34 -27.00 7.66
C HIS A 569 11.10 -26.77 6.34
N GLY A 570 12.03 -25.80 6.30
CA GLY A 570 12.82 -25.50 5.11
C GLY A 570 11.98 -25.01 3.93
N ARG A 571 10.87 -24.29 4.17
CA ARG A 571 10.04 -23.67 3.11
C ARG A 571 10.09 -22.14 3.14
N PRO A 572 10.27 -21.44 2.00
CA PRO A 572 10.32 -19.98 1.96
C PRO A 572 9.06 -19.32 2.53
N VAL A 573 9.22 -18.31 3.40
CA VAL A 573 8.08 -17.66 4.06
C VAL A 573 7.45 -16.56 3.23
N ARG A 574 6.11 -16.47 3.28
CA ARG A 574 5.34 -15.37 2.68
C ARG A 574 4.70 -14.50 3.76
N LEU A 575 5.47 -13.54 4.27
CA LEU A 575 5.03 -12.66 5.35
C LEU A 575 4.13 -11.53 4.84
N THR A 576 3.30 -11.00 5.73
CA THR A 576 2.41 -9.85 5.50
C THR A 576 2.48 -8.88 6.68
N PRO A 577 2.22 -7.57 6.48
CA PRO A 577 2.46 -6.56 7.52
C PRO A 577 1.60 -6.72 8.77
N HIS A 578 0.54 -7.53 8.72
CA HIS A 578 -0.33 -7.81 9.86
C HIS A 578 0.25 -8.89 10.80
N GLN A 579 1.13 -9.77 10.31
CA GLN A 579 1.75 -10.84 11.10
C GLN A 579 2.76 -10.30 12.11
N TRP A 580 3.45 -9.18 11.80
CA TRP A 580 4.27 -8.44 12.77
C TRP A 580 3.46 -8.08 14.02
N ARG A 581 2.31 -7.40 13.83
CA ARG A 581 1.38 -7.02 14.90
C ARG A 581 0.80 -8.22 15.68
N HIS A 582 0.50 -9.33 15.01
CA HIS A 582 0.08 -10.57 15.72
C HIS A 582 1.23 -11.11 16.58
N THR A 583 2.45 -11.10 16.07
CA THR A 583 3.63 -11.62 16.77
C THR A 583 4.03 -10.75 17.94
N PHE A 584 4.04 -9.42 17.78
CA PHE A 584 4.21 -8.44 18.86
C PHE A 584 3.20 -8.66 19.98
N ALA A 585 1.90 -8.73 19.65
CA ALA A 585 0.84 -8.97 20.63
C ALA A 585 1.00 -10.29 21.40
N CYS A 586 1.40 -11.36 20.71
CA CYS A 586 1.68 -12.65 21.34
C CYS A 586 2.97 -12.62 22.19
N ARG A 587 4.03 -11.92 21.75
CA ARG A 587 5.28 -11.75 22.52
C ARG A 587 5.05 -11.00 23.83
N LEU A 588 4.20 -9.96 23.84
CA LEU A 588 3.82 -9.25 25.07
C LEU A 588 3.02 -10.16 26.02
N ILE A 589 2.01 -10.87 25.52
CA ILE A 589 1.18 -11.77 26.35
C ILE A 589 1.97 -12.97 26.88
N ASN A 590 2.94 -13.49 26.11
CA ASN A 590 3.87 -14.53 26.56
C ASN A 590 4.94 -14.02 27.55
N ARG A 591 5.03 -12.70 27.75
CA ARG A 591 5.83 -12.02 28.79
C ARG A 591 4.91 -11.41 29.86
N ASP A 592 3.72 -11.99 30.03
CA ASP A 592 2.75 -11.72 31.09
C ASP A 592 2.20 -10.28 31.14
N VAL A 593 2.48 -9.47 30.11
CA VAL A 593 1.94 -8.11 29.99
C VAL A 593 0.40 -8.20 29.94
N PRO A 594 -0.33 -7.56 30.88
CA PRO A 594 -1.77 -7.76 31.00
C PRO A 594 -2.53 -7.49 29.70
N GLN A 595 -3.55 -8.31 29.40
CA GLN A 595 -4.34 -8.20 28.17
C GLN A 595 -4.92 -6.79 27.96
N GLU A 596 -5.17 -6.06 29.05
CA GLU A 596 -5.65 -4.68 29.02
C GLU A 596 -4.56 -3.67 28.62
N VAL A 597 -3.33 -3.82 29.10
CA VAL A 597 -2.17 -3.04 28.63
C VAL A 597 -1.93 -3.30 27.14
N VAL A 598 -2.02 -4.58 26.72
CA VAL A 598 -1.94 -4.95 25.30
C VAL A 598 -3.13 -4.42 24.48
N ARG A 599 -4.32 -4.23 25.07
CA ARG A 599 -5.46 -3.56 24.43
C ARG A 599 -5.16 -2.08 24.20
N VAL A 600 -4.54 -1.40 25.16
CA VAL A 600 -4.15 0.03 25.07
C VAL A 600 -3.04 0.22 24.05
N LEU A 601 -1.91 -0.48 24.17
CA LEU A 601 -0.75 -0.37 23.25
C LEU A 601 -1.14 -0.64 21.78
N LEU A 602 -2.06 -1.57 21.55
CA LEU A 602 -2.55 -1.87 20.20
C LEU A 602 -3.63 -0.89 19.69
N ASP A 603 -4.14 0.01 20.52
CA ASP A 603 -5.35 0.81 20.26
C ASP A 603 -6.53 -0.08 19.78
N HIS A 604 -7.03 -0.88 20.72
CA HIS A 604 -8.18 -1.78 20.55
C HIS A 604 -9.41 -1.27 21.32
N GLU A 605 -10.50 -1.10 20.59
CA GLU A 605 -11.80 -0.61 21.11
C GLU A 605 -12.48 -1.55 22.11
N SER A 606 -12.24 -2.86 22.00
CA SER A 606 -12.83 -3.85 22.91
C SER A 606 -11.84 -4.95 23.28
N SER A 607 -11.93 -5.45 24.51
CA SER A 607 -11.16 -6.60 25.02
C SER A 607 -11.29 -7.83 24.12
N ARG A 608 -12.47 -8.05 23.51
CA ARG A 608 -12.73 -9.12 22.53
C ARG A 608 -11.78 -9.11 21.32
N MET A 609 -11.24 -7.95 20.93
CA MET A 609 -10.24 -7.86 19.85
C MET A 609 -8.84 -8.34 20.29
N THR A 610 -8.53 -8.31 21.59
CA THR A 610 -7.26 -8.78 22.16
C THR A 610 -7.36 -10.22 22.67
N ALA A 611 -8.55 -10.67 23.08
CA ALA A 611 -8.82 -12.03 23.57
C ALA A 611 -8.48 -13.15 22.56
N HIS A 612 -8.40 -12.84 21.26
CA HIS A 612 -7.93 -13.79 20.25
C HIS A 612 -6.46 -14.20 20.41
N TYR A 613 -5.63 -13.33 21.02
CA TYR A 613 -4.24 -13.67 21.35
C TYR A 613 -4.12 -14.48 22.65
N ALA A 614 -5.00 -14.23 23.63
CA ALA A 614 -4.96 -14.88 24.95
C ALA A 614 -5.22 -16.41 24.92
N ARG A 615 -5.75 -16.96 23.81
CA ARG A 615 -5.91 -18.40 23.59
C ARG A 615 -4.59 -19.17 23.40
N ILE A 616 -3.45 -18.49 23.45
CA ILE A 616 -2.11 -19.09 23.29
C ILE A 616 -1.42 -19.27 24.66
N THR A 617 -1.91 -18.63 25.72
CA THR A 617 -1.29 -18.64 27.06
C THR A 617 -1.63 -19.84 27.95
N ASP A 618 -2.62 -20.67 27.56
CA ASP A 618 -3.10 -21.80 28.38
C ASP A 618 -2.06 -22.93 28.58
N GLN A 619 -0.92 -22.91 27.89
CA GLN A 619 0.21 -23.84 28.10
C GLN A 619 1.43 -23.23 28.81
N THR A 620 1.48 -21.91 28.99
CA THR A 620 2.57 -21.21 29.69
C THR A 620 2.13 -20.77 31.08
N VAL A 621 0.94 -20.18 31.22
CA VAL A 621 0.32 -19.90 32.53
C VAL A 621 0.10 -21.20 33.30
N ARG A 622 -0.29 -22.27 32.60
CA ARG A 622 -0.45 -23.61 33.17
C ARG A 622 0.86 -24.19 33.70
N ARG A 623 1.93 -24.22 32.90
CA ARG A 623 3.25 -24.71 33.34
C ARG A 623 3.84 -23.92 34.51
N ARG A 624 3.64 -22.59 34.56
CA ARG A 624 4.06 -21.80 35.73
C ARG A 624 3.22 -22.01 36.97
N TRP A 625 1.98 -22.51 36.84
CA TRP A 625 1.15 -22.90 37.98
C TRP A 625 1.46 -24.33 38.43
N GLU A 626 1.71 -25.25 37.48
CA GLU A 626 2.19 -26.61 37.76
C GLU A 626 3.58 -26.59 38.45
N ALA A 627 4.42 -25.60 38.14
CA ALA A 627 5.71 -25.34 38.81
C ALA A 627 5.63 -24.43 40.05
N ALA A 628 4.44 -23.96 40.44
CA ALA A 628 4.23 -23.18 41.67
C ALA A 628 3.43 -24.05 42.66
N MET A 629 4.13 -25.03 43.24
CA MET A 629 3.57 -26.05 44.14
C MET A 629 2.81 -25.40 45.29
N LYS A 630 1.58 -25.86 45.56
CA LYS A 630 0.71 -25.26 46.60
C LYS A 630 0.35 -26.30 47.65
N VAL A 631 0.94 -26.10 48.83
CA VAL A 631 0.88 -26.98 49.99
C VAL A 631 -0.16 -26.42 50.97
N ASN A 632 -0.94 -27.30 51.61
CA ASN A 632 -1.89 -26.91 52.66
C ASN A 632 -1.27 -27.01 54.08
N ILE A 633 -1.99 -26.56 55.11
CA ILE A 633 -1.52 -26.54 56.52
C ILE A 633 -1.08 -27.89 57.13
N LYS A 634 -1.18 -29.00 56.39
CA LYS A 634 -0.71 -30.32 56.83
C LYS A 634 0.57 -30.80 56.13
N GLY A 635 1.02 -30.11 55.08
CA GLY A 635 2.00 -30.64 54.12
C GLY A 635 1.37 -31.25 52.85
N GLU A 636 0.03 -31.34 52.71
CA GLU A 636 -0.54 -32.03 51.54
C GLU A 636 -0.49 -31.16 50.26
N HIS A 637 0.09 -31.69 49.18
CA HIS A 637 0.04 -31.12 47.83
C HIS A 637 -1.39 -31.02 47.27
N VAL A 638 -1.86 -29.81 46.92
CA VAL A 638 -3.22 -29.60 46.38
C VAL A 638 -3.24 -29.74 44.86
N SER A 639 -3.29 -30.98 44.38
CA SER A 639 -3.54 -31.30 42.97
C SER A 639 -5.00 -31.01 42.56
N LEU A 640 -5.21 -30.65 41.29
CA LEU A 640 -6.53 -30.44 40.68
C LEU A 640 -6.67 -31.41 39.50
N ASP A 641 -7.74 -32.21 39.46
CA ASP A 641 -8.08 -32.98 38.26
C ASP A 641 -8.51 -32.02 37.14
N VAL A 642 -7.63 -31.86 36.16
CA VAL A 642 -7.80 -30.92 35.03
C VAL A 642 -8.74 -31.47 33.96
N ASN A 643 -9.01 -32.78 33.93
CA ASN A 643 -9.83 -33.44 32.91
C ASN A 643 -11.25 -33.77 33.39
N GLY A 644 -11.48 -33.77 34.71
CA GLY A 644 -12.82 -33.96 35.29
C GLY A 644 -13.82 -32.85 34.88
N PRO A 645 -15.15 -33.11 34.93
CA PRO A 645 -16.18 -32.20 34.41
C PRO A 645 -16.22 -30.78 35.02
N LEU A 646 -15.50 -30.56 36.13
CA LEU A 646 -15.43 -29.29 36.84
C LEU A 646 -14.04 -28.62 36.79
N GLY A 647 -13.02 -29.24 36.19
CA GLY A 647 -11.63 -28.80 36.29
C GLY A 647 -11.41 -27.32 35.88
N GLN A 648 -12.04 -26.88 34.78
CA GLN A 648 -11.95 -25.50 34.31
C GLN A 648 -12.65 -24.49 35.26
N ALA A 649 -13.69 -24.91 35.98
CA ALA A 649 -14.38 -24.08 36.98
C ALA A 649 -13.63 -24.05 38.33
N GLN A 650 -13.03 -25.17 38.73
CA GLN A 650 -12.16 -25.26 39.91
C GLN A 650 -10.90 -24.41 39.72
N TRP A 651 -10.25 -24.50 38.57
CA TRP A 651 -9.11 -23.64 38.19
C TRP A 651 -9.46 -22.14 38.24
N ALA A 652 -10.61 -21.75 37.68
CA ALA A 652 -11.09 -20.38 37.73
C ALA A 652 -11.35 -19.90 39.18
N LYS A 653 -11.95 -20.74 40.02
CA LYS A 653 -12.20 -20.46 41.45
C LYS A 653 -10.89 -20.19 42.20
N THR A 654 -9.90 -21.08 42.08
CA THR A 654 -8.60 -20.96 42.77
C THR A 654 -7.84 -19.71 42.29
N ARG A 655 -7.83 -19.45 40.98
CA ARG A 655 -7.19 -18.25 40.40
C ARG A 655 -7.82 -16.94 40.89
N TYR A 656 -9.15 -16.90 41.07
CA TYR A 656 -9.83 -15.70 41.61
C TYR A 656 -9.54 -15.45 43.09
N GLY A 657 -9.50 -16.49 43.92
CA GLY A 657 -9.14 -16.36 45.35
C GLY A 657 -7.73 -15.78 45.52
N VAL A 658 -6.73 -16.42 44.90
CA VAL A 658 -5.32 -15.99 44.94
C VAL A 658 -5.12 -14.56 44.41
N ALA A 659 -5.88 -14.12 43.40
CA ALA A 659 -5.79 -12.76 42.88
C ALA A 659 -6.53 -11.67 43.70
N THR A 660 -7.21 -12.04 44.80
CA THR A 660 -8.01 -11.09 45.61
C THR A 660 -7.88 -11.25 47.14
N GLN A 661 -7.29 -12.34 47.64
CA GLN A 661 -7.13 -12.61 49.08
C GLN A 661 -5.73 -13.19 49.40
N THR A 662 -4.68 -12.47 48.99
CA THR A 662 -3.29 -12.73 49.42
C THR A 662 -3.13 -12.44 50.90
N LEU A 663 -2.34 -13.26 51.59
CA LEU A 663 -1.97 -13.12 53.01
C LEU A 663 -0.44 -12.89 53.10
N PRO A 664 0.10 -12.41 54.23
CA PRO A 664 1.53 -12.13 54.35
C PRO A 664 2.45 -13.34 54.15
N ASN A 665 1.93 -14.56 54.30
CA ASN A 665 2.65 -15.83 54.31
C ASN A 665 2.03 -16.90 53.39
N GLY A 666 1.10 -16.51 52.50
CA GLY A 666 0.36 -17.44 51.64
C GLY A 666 -0.94 -16.85 51.07
N TYR A 667 -1.95 -17.70 50.91
CA TYR A 667 -3.21 -17.36 50.25
C TYR A 667 -4.44 -17.91 50.99
N CYS A 668 -5.53 -17.16 50.91
CA CYS A 668 -6.84 -17.63 51.36
C CYS A 668 -7.59 -18.36 50.22
N GLY A 669 -7.89 -19.64 50.43
CA GLY A 669 -8.73 -20.46 49.54
C GLY A 669 -10.25 -20.28 49.73
N LEU A 670 -10.67 -19.35 50.59
CA LEU A 670 -12.08 -19.02 50.80
C LEU A 670 -12.67 -18.36 49.52
N PRO A 671 -13.88 -18.74 49.06
CA PRO A 671 -14.51 -18.06 47.93
C PRO A 671 -14.79 -16.60 48.25
N VAL A 672 -14.45 -15.69 47.32
CA VAL A 672 -14.57 -14.22 47.46
C VAL A 672 -15.98 -13.75 47.85
N GLN A 673 -17.01 -14.55 47.58
CA GLN A 673 -18.40 -14.32 47.97
C GLN A 673 -18.68 -14.60 49.47
N LYS A 674 -17.67 -14.98 50.26
CA LYS A 674 -17.76 -15.21 51.71
C LYS A 674 -16.71 -14.37 52.45
N THR A 675 -17.12 -13.73 53.53
CA THR A 675 -16.22 -13.07 54.49
C THR A 675 -15.70 -14.09 55.51
N CYS A 676 -14.43 -14.00 55.91
CA CYS A 676 -13.91 -14.80 57.01
C CYS A 676 -14.35 -14.20 58.37
N PRO A 677 -14.92 -15.00 59.31
CA PRO A 677 -15.29 -14.53 60.63
C PRO A 677 -14.14 -14.59 61.66
N HIS A 678 -12.97 -15.13 61.29
CA HIS A 678 -11.84 -15.36 62.20
C HIS A 678 -10.66 -14.44 61.86
N ALA A 679 -10.26 -13.60 62.81
CA ALA A 679 -8.95 -12.95 62.77
C ALA A 679 -7.85 -13.97 63.13
N ASN A 680 -6.69 -13.87 62.50
CA ASN A 680 -5.43 -14.57 62.83
C ASN A 680 -5.43 -16.11 62.78
N ALA A 681 -6.52 -16.78 62.37
CA ALA A 681 -6.62 -18.24 62.32
C ALA A 681 -5.94 -18.91 61.09
N CYS A 682 -5.19 -18.17 60.27
CA CYS A 682 -4.79 -18.63 58.93
C CYS A 682 -3.91 -19.89 58.95
N LEU A 683 -2.91 -19.97 59.83
CA LEU A 683 -1.99 -21.11 59.92
C LEU A 683 -2.61 -22.39 60.52
N THR A 684 -3.85 -22.32 61.01
CA THR A 684 -4.66 -23.48 61.41
C THR A 684 -5.94 -23.62 60.56
N CYS A 685 -6.05 -22.85 59.48
CA CYS A 685 -7.23 -22.83 58.62
C CYS A 685 -7.12 -23.88 57.49
N PRO A 686 -8.09 -24.81 57.34
CA PRO A 686 -8.03 -25.87 56.31
C PRO A 686 -8.23 -25.38 54.88
N VAL A 687 -8.40 -24.06 54.65
CA VAL A 687 -8.40 -23.44 53.32
C VAL A 687 -7.22 -22.48 53.10
N PHE A 688 -6.24 -22.44 54.00
CA PHE A 688 -4.98 -21.75 53.76
C PHE A 688 -4.09 -22.59 52.84
N LEU A 689 -3.42 -21.92 51.90
CA LEU A 689 -2.50 -22.50 50.92
C LEU A 689 -1.25 -21.62 50.85
N THR A 690 -0.07 -22.22 50.81
CA THR A 690 1.19 -21.51 50.61
C THR A 690 2.08 -22.20 49.58
N GLY A 691 3.21 -21.59 49.22
CA GLY A 691 4.11 -22.03 48.14
C GLY A 691 5.53 -21.53 48.35
N PRO A 692 6.51 -21.95 47.51
CA PRO A 692 7.92 -21.64 47.69
C PRO A 692 8.21 -20.12 47.78
N GLU A 693 7.36 -19.30 47.17
CA GLU A 693 7.45 -17.85 47.17
C GLU A 693 7.23 -17.17 48.55
N PHE A 694 6.81 -17.92 49.59
CA PHE A 694 6.68 -17.44 50.98
C PHE A 694 7.61 -18.15 51.98
N LEU A 695 8.54 -18.99 51.50
CA LEU A 695 9.42 -19.78 52.38
C LEU A 695 10.24 -18.91 53.38
N PRO A 696 10.74 -17.71 53.02
CA PRO A 696 11.39 -16.82 53.99
C PRO A 696 10.44 -16.37 55.12
N GLU A 697 9.22 -15.98 54.79
CA GLU A 697 8.19 -15.52 55.74
C GLU A 697 7.70 -16.66 56.64
N LEU A 698 7.59 -17.88 56.11
CA LEU A 698 7.25 -19.07 56.89
C LEU A 698 8.35 -19.40 57.92
N ARG A 699 9.64 -19.37 57.52
CA ARG A 699 10.79 -19.61 58.39
C ARG A 699 10.95 -18.54 59.48
N ASP A 700 10.78 -17.26 59.15
CA ASP A 700 10.76 -16.16 60.14
C ASP A 700 9.60 -16.30 61.12
N GLN A 701 8.40 -16.62 60.62
CA GLN A 701 7.23 -16.84 61.49
C GLN A 701 7.41 -18.06 62.40
N HIS A 702 7.98 -19.16 61.90
CA HIS A 702 8.28 -20.36 62.69
C HIS A 702 9.26 -20.08 63.82
N THR A 703 10.38 -19.39 63.52
CA THR A 703 11.38 -18.96 64.50
C THR A 703 10.76 -18.14 65.63
N ARG A 704 9.84 -17.21 65.27
CA ARG A 704 9.07 -16.42 66.25
C ARG A 704 8.07 -17.25 67.04
N THR A 705 7.42 -18.25 66.42
CA THR A 705 6.49 -19.16 67.10
C THR A 705 7.20 -20.04 68.13
N LEU A 706 8.37 -20.61 67.80
CA LEU A 706 9.21 -21.33 68.77
C LEU A 706 9.61 -20.42 69.94
N THR A 707 10.09 -19.21 69.65
CA THR A 707 10.44 -18.21 70.67
C THR A 707 9.26 -17.91 71.61
N LEU A 708 8.02 -17.90 71.11
CA LEU A 708 6.81 -17.71 71.92
C LEU A 708 6.45 -18.95 72.76
N ILE A 709 6.70 -20.17 72.27
CA ILE A 709 6.48 -21.43 73.00
C ILE A 709 7.45 -21.53 74.18
N ASP A 710 8.74 -21.23 73.99
CA ASP A 710 9.75 -21.25 75.04
C ASP A 710 9.39 -20.27 76.18
N ASN A 711 9.07 -19.02 75.82
CA ASN A 711 8.66 -18.00 76.79
C ASN A 711 7.35 -18.35 77.49
N ALA A 712 6.36 -18.91 76.77
CA ALA A 712 5.10 -19.35 77.39
C ALA A 712 5.33 -20.50 78.38
N THR A 713 6.19 -21.45 78.03
CA THR A 713 6.52 -22.62 78.86
C THR A 713 7.30 -22.22 80.11
N GLY A 714 8.31 -21.36 79.97
CA GLY A 714 9.07 -20.80 81.10
C GLY A 714 8.22 -19.97 82.07
N CYS A 715 7.16 -19.32 81.58
CA CYS A 715 6.17 -18.63 82.41
C CYS A 715 5.02 -19.52 82.93
N GLY A 716 5.02 -20.83 82.65
CA GLY A 716 3.96 -21.74 83.08
C GLY A 716 2.61 -21.58 82.34
N HIS A 717 2.56 -20.82 81.24
CA HIS A 717 1.36 -20.57 80.45
C HIS A 717 1.08 -21.73 79.47
N THR A 718 0.86 -22.94 80.00
CA THR A 718 0.73 -24.21 79.24
C THR A 718 -0.17 -24.09 78.00
N ARG A 719 -1.40 -23.57 78.15
CA ARG A 719 -2.36 -23.41 77.05
C ARG A 719 -1.86 -22.49 75.92
N VAL A 720 -1.00 -21.53 76.21
CA VAL A 720 -0.40 -20.65 75.20
C VAL A 720 0.73 -21.37 74.46
N ALA A 721 1.52 -22.19 75.15
CA ALA A 721 2.49 -23.08 74.52
C ALA A 721 1.79 -24.11 73.60
N GLU A 722 0.77 -24.83 74.10
CA GLU A 722 -0.04 -25.80 73.34
C GLU A 722 -0.62 -25.20 72.05
N MET A 723 -1.22 -24.00 72.12
CA MET A 723 -1.83 -23.34 70.96
C MET A 723 -0.80 -22.88 69.93
N ASN A 724 0.42 -22.53 70.35
CA ASN A 724 1.49 -22.16 69.41
C ASN A 724 2.25 -23.38 68.88
N GLN A 725 2.33 -24.48 69.63
CA GLN A 725 2.90 -25.74 69.16
C GLN A 725 2.17 -26.23 67.91
N GLN A 726 0.83 -26.24 67.91
CA GLN A 726 0.04 -26.57 66.71
C GLN A 726 0.34 -25.65 65.50
N VAL A 727 0.77 -24.41 65.73
CA VAL A 727 1.17 -23.48 64.67
C VAL A 727 2.59 -23.81 64.17
N ALA A 728 3.52 -24.14 65.05
CA ALA A 728 4.85 -24.64 64.70
C ALA A 728 4.76 -25.94 63.88
N ASP A 729 4.03 -26.95 64.38
CA ASP A 729 3.83 -28.25 63.72
C ASP A 729 3.21 -28.13 62.30
N ASN A 730 2.43 -27.08 62.04
CA ASN A 730 1.89 -26.78 60.71
C ASN A 730 2.92 -26.05 59.83
N LEU A 731 3.69 -25.12 60.40
CA LEU A 731 4.76 -24.41 59.70
C LEU A 731 5.89 -25.37 59.30
N ASP A 732 6.40 -26.22 60.20
CA ASP A 732 7.42 -27.23 59.91
C ASP A 732 7.04 -28.11 58.72
N ARG A 733 5.80 -28.64 58.69
CA ARG A 733 5.31 -29.47 57.59
C ARG A 733 5.11 -28.71 56.28
N MET A 734 4.78 -27.43 56.32
CA MET A 734 4.74 -26.60 55.11
C MET A 734 6.13 -26.19 54.63
N ILE A 735 7.09 -26.02 55.53
CA ILE A 735 8.48 -25.65 55.21
C ILE A 735 9.19 -26.85 54.57
N HIS A 736 9.19 -28.02 55.23
CA HIS A 736 9.80 -29.27 54.76
C HIS A 736 9.28 -29.68 53.37
N GLU A 737 7.96 -29.76 53.17
CA GLU A 737 7.37 -30.13 51.87
C GLU A 737 7.71 -29.13 50.74
N LEU A 738 7.98 -27.86 51.08
CA LEU A 738 8.42 -26.82 50.12
C LEU A 738 9.93 -26.77 49.92
N GLU A 739 10.71 -27.43 50.77
CA GLU A 739 12.17 -27.57 50.67
C GLU A 739 12.53 -28.82 49.86
N ASP A 740 11.96 -29.99 50.21
CA ASP A 740 12.10 -31.23 49.45
C ASP A 740 11.64 -31.05 47.98
N GLY A 741 10.57 -30.27 47.77
CA GLY A 741 10.07 -29.92 46.44
C GLY A 741 10.94 -28.92 45.65
N GLN A 742 11.99 -28.34 46.25
CA GLN A 742 12.99 -27.54 45.52
C GLN A 742 14.13 -28.41 44.98
N ASP A 743 14.59 -29.40 45.76
CA ASP A 743 15.70 -30.27 45.36
C ASP A 743 15.36 -31.11 44.11
N GLU A 744 14.15 -31.68 44.02
CA GLU A 744 13.68 -32.38 42.80
C GLU A 744 13.66 -31.45 41.56
N VAL A 745 13.39 -30.16 41.75
CA VAL A 745 13.31 -29.16 40.67
C VAL A 745 14.70 -28.69 40.24
N GLU A 746 15.67 -28.59 41.16
CA GLU A 746 17.07 -28.32 40.82
C GLU A 746 17.74 -29.52 40.14
N GLU A 747 17.53 -30.76 40.60
CA GLU A 747 18.03 -31.96 39.90
C GLU A 747 17.46 -32.06 38.47
N ALA A 748 16.15 -31.86 38.30
CA ALA A 748 15.52 -31.85 36.98
C ALA A 748 16.06 -30.73 36.07
N ALA A 749 16.41 -29.57 36.65
CA ALA A 749 17.00 -28.45 35.93
C ALA A 749 18.45 -28.72 35.51
N ASP A 750 19.27 -29.34 36.37
CA ASP A 750 20.68 -29.58 36.08
C ASP A 750 20.93 -30.83 35.21
N ALA A 751 20.09 -31.87 35.31
CA ALA A 751 20.05 -32.95 34.31
C ALA A 751 19.75 -32.39 32.89
N GLY A 752 18.86 -31.40 32.80
CA GLY A 752 18.61 -30.64 31.57
C GLY A 752 19.79 -29.77 31.13
N ARG A 753 20.66 -29.34 32.05
CA ARG A 753 21.87 -28.54 31.79
C ARG A 753 23.03 -29.40 31.29
N GLN A 754 23.23 -30.59 31.88
CA GLN A 754 24.29 -31.54 31.51
C GLN A 754 24.09 -32.11 30.09
N LEU A 755 22.84 -32.37 29.68
CA LEU A 755 22.50 -32.72 28.29
C LEU A 755 22.82 -31.62 27.25
N SER A 756 23.09 -30.39 27.69
CA SER A 756 23.47 -29.27 26.83
C SER A 756 25.00 -29.10 26.71
N THR A 757 25.77 -29.48 27.73
CA THR A 757 27.24 -29.32 27.75
C THR A 757 27.95 -30.45 27.00
N ASP A 758 27.44 -31.69 27.06
CA ASP A 758 28.13 -32.87 26.51
C ASP A 758 28.21 -32.89 24.97
N ARG A 759 27.45 -32.03 24.28
CA ARG A 759 27.56 -31.83 22.82
C ARG A 759 28.73 -30.92 22.38
N ARG A 760 29.64 -30.52 23.28
CA ARG A 760 30.75 -29.60 22.97
C ARG A 760 32.18 -30.14 23.20
N ARG A 761 32.37 -31.46 23.37
CA ARG A 761 33.72 -32.08 23.37
C ARG A 761 33.86 -33.13 22.28
N GLY A 762 34.68 -32.83 21.26
CA GLY A 762 35.24 -33.85 20.36
C GLY A 762 36.38 -34.60 21.06
N PRO A 763 36.66 -35.87 20.68
CA PRO A 763 37.69 -36.68 21.31
C PRO A 763 39.11 -36.18 20.98
N SER A 764 40.02 -36.30 21.94
CA SER A 764 41.46 -36.04 21.79
C SER A 764 42.24 -37.21 22.43
N PRO A 765 43.43 -37.60 21.93
CA PRO A 765 43.91 -38.97 22.05
C PRO A 765 44.65 -39.28 23.35
N VAL A 766 44.49 -40.53 23.82
CA VAL A 766 45.31 -41.15 24.88
C VAL A 766 46.61 -41.69 24.26
N ARG A 767 47.73 -41.59 25.00
CA ARG A 767 49.01 -42.18 24.60
C ARG A 767 49.11 -43.65 25.01
N GLY A 768 49.71 -44.47 24.15
CA GLY A 768 50.19 -45.82 24.46
C GLY A 768 51.40 -46.12 23.58
N ASP A 769 52.45 -46.70 24.18
CA ASP A 769 53.76 -46.92 23.54
C ASP A 769 53.89 -48.35 22.93
N PRO A 770 54.94 -48.65 22.12
CA PRO A 770 54.80 -49.51 20.95
C PRO A 770 55.34 -50.95 21.10
N PRO A 771 55.20 -51.77 20.05
CA PRO A 771 56.24 -52.71 19.64
C PRO A 771 56.84 -52.41 18.24
N THR A 772 57.89 -53.16 17.89
CA THR A 772 58.86 -52.90 16.80
C THR A 772 58.52 -53.56 15.45
N GLY A 773 59.08 -53.04 14.35
CA GLY A 773 59.03 -53.65 13.00
C GLY A 773 59.07 -52.60 11.86
N SER A 774 60.22 -52.07 11.46
CA SER A 774 61.14 -52.68 10.47
C SER A 774 60.62 -52.74 9.01
N LEU A 775 60.73 -51.62 8.27
CA LEU A 775 61.54 -51.52 7.03
C LEU A 775 61.44 -50.13 6.34
N ARG A 776 62.43 -49.83 5.50
CA ARG A 776 62.67 -48.61 4.68
C ARG A 776 62.98 -49.07 3.24
N PRO A 777 63.19 -48.19 2.23
CA PRO A 777 62.62 -46.86 1.95
C PRO A 777 62.20 -46.69 0.45
N ALA A 778 61.65 -45.52 0.06
CA ALA A 778 61.89 -44.77 -1.21
C ALA A 778 60.69 -43.86 -1.61
N ALA A 779 60.82 -42.73 -2.32
CA ALA A 779 61.95 -41.78 -2.44
C ALA A 779 61.49 -40.43 -3.07
N ASP A 780 62.16 -39.34 -2.66
CA ASP A 780 62.42 -38.05 -3.38
C ASP A 780 61.31 -37.06 -3.80
N GLY A 781 61.75 -35.83 -4.16
CA GLY A 781 60.97 -34.77 -4.86
C GLY A 781 60.10 -33.86 -3.96
N ARG A 782 60.62 -32.90 -3.18
CA ARG A 782 61.14 -31.56 -3.60
C ARG A 782 60.28 -30.85 -4.68
N HIS A 783 60.00 -29.54 -4.68
CA HIS A 783 59.94 -28.42 -3.72
C HIS A 783 59.70 -27.13 -4.57
N ARG A 784 58.73 -26.28 -4.19
CA ARG A 784 58.77 -24.79 -4.26
C ARG A 784 58.66 -23.98 -5.60
N HIS A 785 57.60 -23.14 -5.60
CA HIS A 785 57.53 -21.69 -5.94
C HIS A 785 57.55 -21.11 -7.38
N HIS A 786 56.56 -20.21 -7.61
CA HIS A 786 56.49 -19.05 -8.55
C HIS A 786 56.60 -19.30 -10.09
N ASP A 787 55.98 -18.51 -10.98
CA ASP A 787 55.08 -17.34 -10.80
C ASP A 787 54.06 -17.13 -11.95
N HIS A 788 53.15 -16.16 -11.75
CA HIS A 788 52.34 -15.40 -12.73
C HIS A 788 51.91 -16.00 -14.09
N LEU A 789 50.60 -15.96 -14.39
CA LEU A 789 50.09 -15.45 -15.69
C LEU A 789 48.63 -14.96 -15.64
N ARG A 790 48.16 -14.34 -16.72
CA ARG A 790 46.97 -13.45 -16.78
C ARG A 790 45.66 -14.12 -17.23
N ASP A 791 44.57 -13.61 -16.64
CA ASP A 791 43.28 -13.22 -17.25
C ASP A 791 42.59 -14.14 -18.29
N ARG A 792 41.35 -14.57 -17.98
CA ARG A 792 40.22 -14.58 -18.93
C ARG A 792 38.86 -14.78 -18.24
N ARG A 793 37.94 -13.82 -18.42
CA ARG A 793 36.50 -14.00 -18.12
C ARG A 793 35.83 -14.91 -19.17
N PRO A 794 35.03 -15.92 -18.80
CA PRO A 794 34.16 -16.62 -19.75
C PRO A 794 32.94 -15.77 -20.13
N ARG A 795 32.53 -15.85 -21.41
CA ARG A 795 31.32 -15.17 -21.93
C ARG A 795 30.05 -16.00 -21.69
N SER A 796 28.91 -15.32 -21.76
CA SER A 796 27.57 -15.88 -21.59
C SER A 796 27.20 -16.94 -22.65
N GLY A 797 26.97 -18.17 -22.19
CA GLY A 797 26.27 -19.20 -22.97
C GLY A 797 24.75 -19.04 -22.89
N ARG A 798 24.04 -19.18 -24.01
CA ARG A 798 22.58 -19.25 -24.09
C ARG A 798 22.14 -20.56 -24.76
N LEU A 799 21.67 -21.52 -23.98
CA LEU A 799 20.86 -22.67 -24.38
C LEU A 799 19.92 -23.04 -23.20
N PRO A 800 18.88 -23.88 -23.40
CA PRO A 800 17.69 -23.54 -24.16
C PRO A 800 16.42 -23.57 -23.27
N VAL A 801 15.28 -23.11 -23.80
CA VAL A 801 14.00 -23.14 -23.06
C VAL A 801 13.39 -24.55 -23.11
N LEU A 802 13.42 -25.26 -21.99
CA LEU A 802 12.61 -26.46 -21.75
C LEU A 802 11.19 -26.05 -21.34
N ALA A 803 10.20 -26.42 -22.16
CA ALA A 803 8.79 -26.20 -21.86
C ALA A 803 8.20 -27.45 -21.19
N LEU A 804 7.87 -27.35 -19.90
CA LEU A 804 7.12 -28.37 -19.17
C LEU A 804 5.63 -28.00 -19.15
N GLN A 805 4.78 -28.89 -19.63
CA GLN A 805 3.32 -28.80 -19.49
C GLN A 805 2.86 -29.35 -18.13
N PRO A 806 1.72 -28.90 -17.59
CA PRO A 806 1.19 -29.37 -16.31
C PRO A 806 0.60 -30.79 -16.41
N ALA A 807 0.68 -31.53 -15.31
CA ALA A 807 0.11 -32.87 -15.21
C ALA A 807 -1.43 -32.86 -15.11
N GLY A 808 -2.06 -33.86 -15.73
CA GLY A 808 -3.46 -34.26 -15.50
C GLY A 808 -3.53 -35.69 -14.91
N PRO A 809 -4.67 -36.10 -14.32
CA PRO A 809 -4.75 -37.30 -13.49
C PRO A 809 -4.86 -38.61 -14.28
N GLU A 810 -4.52 -39.71 -13.60
CA GLU A 810 -4.51 -41.07 -14.13
C GLU A 810 -5.92 -41.67 -14.30
N SER A 811 -6.08 -42.54 -15.31
CA SER A 811 -7.05 -43.65 -15.27
C SER A 811 -6.57 -44.82 -16.15
N ARG A 812 -6.82 -46.05 -15.71
CA ARG A 812 -6.65 -47.30 -16.47
C ARG A 812 -8.01 -47.62 -17.15
N ASP A 813 -8.15 -48.43 -18.20
CA ASP A 813 -7.57 -49.76 -18.43
C ASP A 813 -7.86 -50.27 -19.88
N ARG A 814 -7.23 -51.40 -20.29
CA ARG A 814 -7.57 -52.34 -21.41
C ARG A 814 -7.44 -51.97 -22.92
N THR A 815 -6.39 -52.55 -23.52
CA THR A 815 -6.39 -53.51 -24.67
C THR A 815 -6.74 -53.06 -26.13
N PRO A 816 -5.94 -53.43 -27.16
CA PRO A 816 -6.10 -52.99 -28.57
C PRO A 816 -6.77 -54.03 -29.52
N PRO A 817 -7.06 -53.64 -30.78
CA PRO A 817 -6.24 -54.11 -31.92
C PRO A 817 -5.95 -53.01 -32.99
N GLY A 818 -5.26 -53.38 -34.09
CA GLY A 818 -5.06 -52.56 -35.30
C GLY A 818 -5.16 -53.42 -36.58
N PRO A 819 -4.54 -53.08 -37.74
CA PRO A 819 -3.98 -51.77 -38.15
C PRO A 819 -4.28 -51.36 -39.64
N ALA A 820 -3.81 -50.17 -40.05
CA ALA A 820 -3.59 -49.70 -41.46
C ALA A 820 -4.84 -49.34 -42.33
N PRO A 821 -4.69 -48.61 -43.48
CA PRO A 821 -3.49 -47.99 -44.07
C PRO A 821 -3.56 -46.45 -44.32
N ARG A 822 -2.46 -45.93 -44.88
CA ARG A 822 -2.21 -44.56 -45.44
C ARG A 822 -2.85 -44.42 -46.87
N PRO A 823 -2.80 -43.29 -47.67
CA PRO A 823 -1.71 -42.27 -47.69
C PRO A 823 -1.93 -40.82 -48.26
N ARG A 824 -0.85 -39.99 -48.17
CA ARG A 824 -0.44 -38.86 -49.09
C ARG A 824 -1.34 -37.59 -49.19
N ASP A 825 -0.86 -36.39 -49.57
CA ASP A 825 0.50 -35.78 -49.61
C ASP A 825 0.43 -34.23 -49.68
N ALA A 826 1.60 -33.56 -49.69
CA ALA A 826 1.85 -32.11 -49.90
C ALA A 826 1.43 -31.14 -48.75
N ALA A 827 2.18 -30.12 -48.30
CA ALA A 827 3.20 -29.21 -48.90
C ALA A 827 2.59 -28.06 -49.76
N ARG A 828 3.05 -26.80 -49.71
CA ARG A 828 4.09 -26.14 -48.89
C ARG A 828 3.91 -24.59 -48.94
N SER A 829 4.61 -23.88 -48.04
CA SER A 829 5.08 -22.48 -48.16
C SER A 829 4.10 -21.28 -48.24
N ARG A 830 4.56 -20.18 -47.62
CA ARG A 830 4.07 -18.79 -47.75
C ARG A 830 4.52 -18.16 -49.08
N PRO A 831 3.98 -16.98 -49.44
CA PRO A 831 4.86 -15.82 -49.63
C PRO A 831 4.44 -14.60 -48.78
N ALA A 832 5.11 -13.46 -48.98
CA ALA A 832 4.89 -12.22 -48.22
C ALA A 832 5.12 -10.96 -49.09
N THR A 833 4.67 -9.80 -48.59
CA THR A 833 5.05 -8.42 -48.99
C THR A 833 4.86 -7.99 -50.45
N GLY A 834 4.00 -6.99 -50.68
CA GLY A 834 3.89 -6.24 -51.93
C GLY A 834 3.29 -4.84 -51.70
N LEU A 835 3.96 -3.79 -52.17
CA LEU A 835 3.63 -2.37 -51.94
C LEU A 835 2.87 -1.77 -53.14
N ARG A 836 2.29 -0.56 -52.95
CA ARG A 836 1.68 0.36 -53.94
C ARG A 836 0.23 0.04 -54.38
N ARG A 837 -0.57 1.01 -54.87
CA ARG A 837 -0.78 2.46 -54.57
C ARG A 837 -1.96 2.95 -55.46
N LEU A 838 -2.64 4.02 -55.03
CA LEU A 838 -3.47 4.95 -55.84
C LEU A 838 -4.90 4.55 -56.31
N SER A 839 -5.74 5.58 -56.28
CA SER A 839 -6.86 5.93 -57.20
C SER A 839 -8.21 5.21 -57.16
N THR A 840 -9.13 5.83 -56.40
CA THR A 840 -10.39 6.45 -56.88
C THR A 840 -11.22 5.78 -58.00
N ALA A 841 -12.46 5.41 -57.65
CA ALA A 841 -13.66 5.82 -58.38
C ALA A 841 -14.91 5.76 -57.47
N THR A 842 -15.94 6.56 -57.78
CA THR A 842 -17.21 6.67 -57.01
C THR A 842 -18.37 6.05 -57.81
N PHE A 843 -19.60 6.10 -57.28
CA PHE A 843 -20.86 5.44 -57.71
C PHE A 843 -20.95 3.96 -57.27
N GLY A 844 -22.09 3.44 -56.81
CA GLY A 844 -23.49 3.91 -56.83
C GLY A 844 -24.38 2.91 -57.61
N SER A 845 -25.68 2.72 -57.38
CA SER A 845 -26.62 3.26 -56.40
C SER A 845 -27.94 2.45 -56.48
N ARG A 846 -28.68 2.26 -55.37
CA ARG A 846 -30.04 1.63 -55.31
C ARG A 846 -30.04 0.12 -55.68
N HIS A 847 -31.08 -0.70 -55.43
CA HIS A 847 -32.51 -0.43 -55.17
C HIS A 847 -33.08 -1.08 -53.89
N GLN A 848 -34.22 -0.54 -53.46
CA GLN A 848 -35.10 -1.06 -52.40
C GLN A 848 -36.15 -2.02 -52.98
N ALA A 849 -36.58 -3.01 -52.20
CA ALA A 849 -37.97 -3.49 -52.21
C ALA A 849 -38.33 -4.22 -50.89
N GLN A 850 -39.51 -3.90 -50.36
CA GLN A 850 -40.27 -4.61 -49.31
C GLN A 850 -41.76 -4.57 -49.77
N PRO A 851 -42.73 -5.14 -49.04
CA PRO A 851 -42.83 -6.50 -48.51
C PRO A 851 -44.15 -7.18 -49.00
N ALA A 852 -44.49 -8.36 -48.49
CA ALA A 852 -45.83 -8.95 -48.62
C ALA A 852 -46.27 -9.68 -47.33
N THR A 853 -47.58 -9.87 -47.14
CA THR A 853 -48.19 -10.43 -45.92
C THR A 853 -49.33 -11.43 -46.26
N GLY A 854 -49.70 -12.34 -45.34
CA GLY A 854 -51.07 -12.92 -45.33
C GLY A 854 -51.28 -14.43 -45.09
N SER A 855 -51.68 -14.78 -43.86
CA SER A 855 -52.83 -15.65 -43.50
C SER A 855 -52.96 -17.17 -43.83
N ARG A 856 -53.12 -17.94 -42.73
CA ARG A 856 -54.18 -18.94 -42.40
C ARG A 856 -54.31 -20.31 -43.12
N LYS A 857 -54.27 -21.39 -42.32
CA LYS A 857 -55.25 -22.53 -42.19
C LYS A 857 -54.83 -23.45 -41.01
N GLN A 858 -55.55 -24.54 -40.68
CA GLN A 858 -56.68 -24.61 -39.73
C GLN A 858 -56.85 -26.07 -39.18
N GLY A 859 -57.42 -26.29 -37.97
CA GLY A 859 -57.79 -27.63 -37.39
C GLY A 859 -57.41 -27.78 -35.88
N VAL A 860 -58.24 -28.06 -34.84
CA VAL A 860 -59.53 -28.82 -34.61
C VAL A 860 -59.27 -30.32 -34.33
N ALA A 861 -59.68 -30.99 -33.23
CA ALA A 861 -60.46 -30.67 -31.99
C ALA A 861 -59.82 -31.37 -30.72
N ARG A 862 -60.44 -31.96 -29.65
CA ARG A 862 -61.84 -32.27 -29.22
C ARG A 862 -61.92 -32.65 -27.70
N GLY A 863 -62.86 -32.07 -26.92
CA GLY A 863 -63.34 -32.57 -25.59
C GLY A 863 -62.42 -32.39 -24.34
N THR A 864 -62.89 -32.42 -23.07
CA THR A 864 -64.27 -32.42 -22.51
C THR A 864 -64.32 -31.78 -21.09
N ARG A 865 -65.51 -31.41 -20.61
CA ARG A 865 -65.87 -30.81 -19.28
C ARG A 865 -66.38 -31.91 -18.29
N PRO A 866 -66.87 -31.70 -17.02
CA PRO A 866 -67.41 -30.46 -16.41
C PRO A 866 -67.35 -30.18 -14.88
N ARG A 867 -67.73 -28.93 -14.52
CA ARG A 867 -68.51 -28.47 -13.33
C ARG A 867 -67.95 -28.61 -11.89
N ALA A 868 -68.50 -27.75 -11.02
CA ALA A 868 -68.34 -27.72 -9.57
C ALA A 868 -69.64 -27.25 -8.89
N ARG A 869 -69.89 -27.64 -7.62
CA ARG A 869 -70.65 -26.86 -6.59
C ARG A 869 -70.85 -27.65 -5.27
N GLY A 870 -70.42 -27.06 -4.14
CA GLY A 870 -71.02 -27.21 -2.79
C GLY A 870 -70.91 -28.56 -2.05
N THR A 871 -71.33 -28.70 -0.79
CA THR A 871 -71.54 -27.68 0.29
C THR A 871 -71.68 -28.34 1.69
N THR A 872 -71.41 -27.56 2.75
CA THR A 872 -71.97 -27.65 4.14
C THR A 872 -71.97 -28.97 4.94
N HIS A 873 -71.28 -28.96 6.09
CA HIS A 873 -71.81 -29.10 7.47
C HIS A 873 -70.62 -29.02 8.47
N ARG A 874 -70.70 -28.58 9.74
CA ARG A 874 -71.82 -28.22 10.65
C ARG A 874 -71.55 -26.85 11.36
N ARG A 875 -72.58 -26.33 12.04
CA ARG A 875 -72.60 -25.11 12.92
C ARG A 875 -72.51 -25.54 14.42
N PRO A 876 -72.40 -24.64 15.46
CA PRO A 876 -72.98 -23.29 15.57
C PRO A 876 -72.08 -22.18 16.21
N ALA A 877 -72.70 -21.05 16.56
CA ALA A 877 -72.18 -19.87 17.31
C ALA A 877 -72.95 -19.77 18.68
N PRO A 878 -72.91 -18.71 19.53
CA PRO A 878 -72.46 -17.30 19.39
C PRO A 878 -71.54 -16.81 20.58
N PRO A 879 -71.35 -15.48 20.88
CA PRO A 879 -70.32 -14.97 21.82
C PRO A 879 -70.87 -14.54 23.21
N PRO A 880 -70.06 -13.93 24.11
CA PRO A 880 -70.09 -12.45 24.24
C PRO A 880 -68.74 -11.77 24.62
N ARG A 881 -68.80 -10.49 25.03
CA ARG A 881 -67.71 -9.64 25.59
C ARG A 881 -67.93 -9.37 27.09
N ARG A 882 -66.90 -8.84 27.79
CA ARG A 882 -66.91 -8.30 29.19
C ARG A 882 -67.01 -9.40 30.27
N HIS A 883 -66.51 -9.28 31.50
CA HIS A 883 -66.00 -8.15 32.32
C HIS A 883 -64.53 -8.37 32.78
N ALA A 884 -63.73 -7.43 33.29
CA ALA A 884 -63.92 -6.05 33.81
C ALA A 884 -64.27 -5.89 35.32
N GLU A 885 -63.34 -6.28 36.21
CA GLU A 885 -63.17 -5.85 37.61
C GLU A 885 -61.65 -5.87 37.95
N LYS A 886 -61.06 -5.12 38.89
CA LYS A 886 -61.45 -3.95 39.72
C LYS A 886 -60.15 -3.29 40.26
N GLU A 887 -60.30 -2.18 41.00
CA GLU A 887 -59.26 -1.46 41.79
C GLU A 887 -58.16 -0.76 40.97
N VAL A 888 -57.88 0.56 41.03
CA VAL A 888 -57.94 1.60 42.07
C VAL A 888 -56.81 1.50 43.11
N PHE A 889 -55.81 2.39 43.03
CA PHE A 889 -55.56 3.38 44.10
C PHE A 889 -54.70 4.58 43.64
N LEU A 890 -54.46 5.51 44.56
CA LEU A 890 -54.04 6.90 44.34
C LEU A 890 -52.58 7.18 44.73
N ARG A 891 -51.99 8.19 44.05
CA ARG A 891 -51.12 9.29 44.53
C ARG A 891 -50.23 9.17 45.81
N HIS A 892 -49.17 10.00 45.77
CA HIS A 892 -48.46 10.65 46.91
C HIS A 892 -47.40 9.80 47.65
N ARG A 893 -46.20 10.32 47.99
CA ARG A 893 -45.80 11.41 48.94
C ARG A 893 -46.14 11.01 50.40
N THR A 894 -45.25 11.13 51.41
CA THR A 894 -43.97 11.89 51.52
C THR A 894 -43.11 11.54 52.76
N LEU A 895 -41.81 11.89 52.69
CA LEU A 895 -40.95 12.45 53.78
C LEU A 895 -40.47 11.59 54.99
N LEU A 896 -39.53 12.22 55.73
CA LEU A 896 -39.08 12.01 57.14
C LEU A 896 -37.96 10.97 57.40
N THR A 897 -36.92 11.22 58.23
CA THR A 897 -36.17 12.46 58.61
C THR A 897 -34.87 12.05 59.36
N GLY A 898 -33.80 12.86 59.35
CA GLY A 898 -32.63 12.62 60.22
C GLY A 898 -31.43 13.57 60.05
N ALA A 899 -31.21 14.40 61.09
CA ALA A 899 -30.12 15.34 61.38
C ALA A 899 -28.66 14.91 61.01
N SER A 900 -27.64 15.79 60.87
CA SER A 900 -27.37 17.08 61.57
C SER A 900 -26.58 18.13 60.77
N ARG A 901 -26.55 19.34 61.35
CA ARG A 901 -25.85 20.65 61.08
C ARG A 901 -24.35 20.53 60.64
N THR A 902 -23.66 21.55 60.10
CA THR A 902 -23.64 23.03 60.36
C THR A 902 -23.16 23.92 59.19
N THR A 903 -23.66 25.18 59.12
CA THR A 903 -23.01 26.46 58.68
C THR A 903 -22.33 26.59 57.29
N SER A 904 -22.41 27.69 56.52
CA SER A 904 -23.15 28.98 56.62
C SER A 904 -23.11 29.79 55.30
N THR A 905 -24.05 30.74 55.12
CA THR A 905 -23.97 32.01 54.31
C THR A 905 -23.53 31.96 52.82
N THR A 906 -24.36 32.21 51.78
CA THR A 906 -25.03 33.48 51.32
C THR A 906 -24.06 34.56 50.76
N HIS A 907 -24.35 35.35 49.70
CA HIS A 907 -25.53 35.49 48.82
C HIS A 907 -25.21 36.30 47.52
N HIS A 908 -25.75 35.89 46.34
CA HIS A 908 -26.36 36.77 45.30
C HIS A 908 -25.55 37.93 44.62
N PRO A 909 -26.12 38.72 43.65
CA PRO A 909 -26.95 38.32 42.48
C PRO A 909 -26.68 39.12 41.15
N ARG A 910 -27.27 38.65 40.03
CA ARG A 910 -27.81 39.48 38.89
C ARG A 910 -26.81 40.34 38.07
N SER A 911 -27.13 40.94 36.91
CA SER A 911 -28.09 40.59 35.82
C SER A 911 -27.89 41.47 34.57
N ALA A 912 -28.18 40.93 33.38
CA ALA A 912 -28.38 41.65 32.10
C ALA A 912 -27.15 42.39 31.51
N GLY A 913 -27.11 42.72 30.21
CA GLY A 913 -28.13 42.51 29.16
C GLY A 913 -27.60 42.67 27.73
N HIS A 914 -28.53 42.70 26.76
CA HIS A 914 -28.23 42.80 25.32
C HIS A 914 -27.48 44.08 24.92
N ARG A 915 -26.64 43.99 23.87
CA ARG A 915 -27.02 44.48 22.53
C ARG A 915 -26.09 43.97 21.41
N SER A 916 -26.61 44.03 20.20
CA SER A 916 -25.99 43.60 18.94
C SER A 916 -25.64 44.80 18.06
N HIS A 917 -24.54 44.74 17.30
CA HIS A 917 -24.36 45.13 15.89
C HIS A 917 -22.88 44.79 15.56
N GLN A 918 -22.50 44.03 14.52
CA GLN A 918 -22.73 44.21 13.07
C GLN A 918 -21.89 45.37 12.49
N LEU A 919 -20.75 45.06 11.84
CA LEU A 919 -20.40 45.41 10.44
C LEU A 919 -18.89 45.22 10.10
N LYS A 920 -18.63 44.56 8.95
CA LYS A 920 -17.60 44.83 7.90
C LYS A 920 -16.09 44.96 8.28
N ILE A 921 -15.19 44.19 7.63
CA ILE A 921 -14.38 44.55 6.43
C ILE A 921 -13.52 45.82 6.70
N THR A 922 -12.18 45.79 6.67
CA THR A 922 -11.33 45.47 5.49
C THR A 922 -9.95 44.92 5.90
N ALA A 923 -9.18 44.38 4.94
CA ALA A 923 -7.81 43.86 5.13
C ALA A 923 -6.72 44.93 4.91
N ALA A 924 -5.53 44.66 5.45
CA ALA A 924 -4.25 45.24 5.02
C ALA A 924 -3.12 44.19 5.18
N ASN A 925 -2.13 44.20 4.29
CA ASN A 925 -0.95 43.33 4.33
C ASN A 925 0.23 44.05 5.01
N GLY A 926 1.16 43.31 5.64
CA GLY A 926 2.40 43.92 6.13
C GLY A 926 3.35 43.00 6.92
N THR A 927 4.37 42.51 6.21
CA THR A 927 5.79 42.40 6.63
C THR A 927 6.22 43.17 7.91
N SER A 928 7.20 42.73 8.73
CA SER A 928 8.09 41.54 8.75
C SER A 928 9.14 41.68 9.88
N TRP A 929 9.84 40.59 10.28
CA TRP A 929 10.92 40.54 11.31
C TRP A 929 10.43 40.84 12.75
N SER A 930 11.11 40.44 13.84
CA SER A 930 11.88 39.20 14.14
C SER A 930 12.10 39.04 15.66
N THR A 931 12.55 37.85 16.09
CA THR A 931 13.33 37.58 17.34
C THR A 931 12.69 37.67 18.74
N ARG A 932 13.07 36.67 19.58
CA ARG A 932 13.12 36.61 21.07
C ARG A 932 11.83 36.29 21.87
N SER A 933 11.70 35.00 22.16
CA SER A 933 11.67 34.40 23.52
C SER A 933 10.81 35.00 24.65
N ALA A 934 9.81 34.23 25.09
CA ALA A 934 9.53 33.94 26.51
C ALA A 934 8.71 32.64 26.63
N CYS A 935 8.71 32.02 27.82
CA CYS A 935 8.06 30.74 28.10
C CYS A 935 6.67 30.92 28.77
N CYS A 936 6.05 29.79 29.12
CA CYS A 936 4.89 29.64 30.01
C CYS A 936 3.51 30.01 29.43
N TRP A 937 2.75 28.98 29.09
CA TRP A 937 1.28 28.97 29.11
C TRP A 937 0.81 27.82 30.01
N ALA A 938 -0.39 27.98 30.57
CA ALA A 938 -1.14 26.95 31.29
C ALA A 938 -2.36 26.50 30.47
#